data_AF-A0AA40C5S6-F1
#
_entry.id   AF-A0AA40C5S6-F1
#
_cell.length_a   1.000
_cell.length_b   1.000
_cell.length_c   1.000
_cell.angle_alpha   90.00
_cell.angle_beta   90.00
_cell.angle_gamma   90.00
#
_symmetry.space_group_name_H-M   'P 1'
#
loop_
_entity.id
_entity.type
_entity.pdbx_description
1 polymer ?
#
loop_
_entity_poly.entity_id
_entity_poly.type
_entity_poly.pdbx_seq_one_letter_code
_entity_poly.pdbx_strand_id
1 'polypeptide(L)'
;MPSALPRVPIPKNGVDYRNKIVLAPMVRSGELPSRLLALHYGADLVWGPETIDKALIGTRRIVNPQTKTIEYRRFANNGQKNHVPDPDQRESVIYRIDPEREKGRLIFQLGTPNPESAVQAASLVAADVAGIDVNSGCPKPFSTHGGMGAALLKDPDRLCAILEALVNEVGRKFEIGISVKIRILDKPEDTKALVSRLVRTGITGLTVHCRTTPMRPRERAIRHQVNMIREVCHDAGVACLINGDVDDYDHGLQLMDEFGVDGAMIATAAEKNSSVFRRKADGGKAPWQEVVKQYVIYTLQIDNRWGNTKYLLSQLIPGKDNAYKKMNKCHCYTELVEALGFDDLLHMAKATDDRLKIPIRTTKAEKRALAREAKAEECDTKKAKVSVPVLAQRGRIPRGTDGAEFAQYYAHEAATRWPCTADAVSLSSLHLVVRAGRDVWGRTDRAQPLALSLTVASRAGFASAATDDALDGGTVHYGHLSKNVLAALNSATATGNEWLSGLDVANRTSEALMATAAEGAVEAARLDVCFPKASTLGTGAGVEWTVFYAPATGDVVGFARQLYVKAVSIPTLIGVNSNERTKKQMCLVSVWVDKVSDAAIDAYDVVEDIMLKTVENTDFETLEALAEKVAHTLFDSFIKTESSGSNLRLRIEKPTAVPLADFPAIEIYRTQAQVLGA
;
A
#
# COMPACT_ATOMS: atom_id res chain seq x y z
N MET A 1 45.58 -32.68 11.87
CA MET A 1 44.79 -31.50 12.25
C MET A 1 43.65 -31.39 11.27
N PRO A 2 42.38 -31.25 11.68
CA PRO A 2 41.31 -30.95 10.73
C PRO A 2 41.71 -29.66 9.99
N SER A 3 41.70 -29.72 8.66
CA SER A 3 41.94 -28.56 7.80
C SER A 3 40.97 -27.45 8.22
N ALA A 4 41.49 -26.22 8.43
CA ALA A 4 40.64 -25.10 8.77
C ALA A 4 39.60 -24.92 7.65
N LEU A 5 38.32 -24.84 8.01
CA LEU A 5 37.23 -24.64 7.04
C LEU A 5 37.58 -23.48 6.10
N PRO A 6 37.35 -23.63 4.79
CA PRO A 6 37.60 -22.55 3.84
C PRO A 6 36.78 -21.31 4.25
N ARG A 7 37.32 -20.12 4.00
CA ARG A 7 36.66 -18.85 4.33
C ARG A 7 36.74 -17.91 3.15
N VAL A 8 35.58 -17.42 2.70
CA VAL A 8 35.54 -16.26 1.81
C VAL A 8 36.16 -15.07 2.57
N PRO A 9 37.14 -14.37 1.99
CA PRO A 9 37.72 -13.19 2.62
C PRO A 9 36.65 -12.15 2.93
N ILE A 10 36.65 -11.63 4.15
CA ILE A 10 35.76 -10.54 4.53
C ILE A 10 36.31 -9.24 3.93
N PRO A 11 35.53 -8.53 3.11
CA PRO A 11 35.97 -7.28 2.51
C PRO A 11 36.31 -6.23 3.58
N LYS A 12 37.24 -5.32 3.27
CA LYS A 12 37.80 -4.35 4.23
C LYS A 12 36.76 -3.46 4.93
N ASN A 13 35.73 -3.02 4.20
CA ASN A 13 34.62 -2.22 4.72
C ASN A 13 33.39 -3.08 5.05
N GLY A 14 33.49 -4.41 4.88
CA GLY A 14 32.43 -5.38 5.10
C GLY A 14 32.33 -5.85 6.55
N VAL A 15 31.47 -6.85 6.78
CA VAL A 15 31.27 -7.49 8.08
C VAL A 15 31.47 -9.00 7.99
N ASP A 16 31.92 -9.60 9.09
CA ASP A 16 31.83 -11.06 9.28
C ASP A 16 30.50 -11.39 9.95
N TYR A 17 29.70 -12.23 9.29
CA TYR A 17 28.41 -12.67 9.80
C TYR A 17 28.54 -13.82 10.83
N ARG A 18 29.74 -14.36 11.02
CA ARG A 18 29.97 -15.48 11.95
C ARG A 18 29.98 -15.02 13.40
N ASN A 19 29.42 -15.88 14.25
CA ASN A 19 29.19 -15.66 15.67
C ASN A 19 28.37 -14.38 15.94
N LYS A 20 27.30 -14.17 15.17
CA LYS A 20 26.46 -12.97 15.25
C LYS A 20 25.00 -13.31 15.53
N ILE A 21 24.39 -12.53 16.42
CA ILE A 21 22.94 -12.45 16.60
C ILE A 21 22.47 -11.12 16.02
N VAL A 22 21.56 -11.19 15.05
CA VAL A 22 21.28 -10.05 14.17
C VAL A 22 19.80 -9.70 14.08
N LEU A 23 19.50 -8.42 13.82
CA LEU A 23 18.14 -7.97 13.53
C LEU A 23 17.75 -8.27 12.09
N ALA A 24 16.59 -8.89 11.90
CA ALA A 24 16.04 -9.18 10.58
C ALA A 24 15.49 -7.93 9.86
N PRO A 25 15.52 -7.93 8.52
CA PRO A 25 14.84 -6.92 7.73
C PRO A 25 13.32 -7.06 7.89
N MET A 26 12.64 -5.96 8.22
CA MET A 26 11.19 -5.92 8.40
C MET A 26 10.63 -4.64 7.77
N VAL A 27 9.76 -4.78 6.77
CA VAL A 27 9.13 -3.62 6.11
C VAL A 27 8.34 -2.80 7.14
N ARG A 28 8.54 -1.48 7.14
CA ARG A 28 8.08 -0.51 8.15
C ARG A 28 8.73 -0.65 9.53
N SER A 29 8.89 -1.86 10.07
CA SER A 29 9.41 -2.03 11.44
C SER A 29 10.93 -1.90 11.54
N GLY A 30 11.68 -2.09 10.44
CA GLY A 30 13.15 -2.03 10.39
C GLY A 30 13.73 -0.63 10.14
N GLU A 31 12.92 0.43 10.25
CA GLU A 31 13.39 1.82 10.10
C GLU A 31 14.45 2.17 11.15
N LEU A 32 15.16 3.28 10.93
CA LEU A 32 16.34 3.66 11.72
C LEU A 32 16.15 3.56 13.24
N PRO A 33 15.06 4.08 13.86
CA PRO A 33 14.92 4.01 15.31
C PRO A 33 14.91 2.58 15.87
N SER A 34 14.34 1.62 15.14
CA SER A 34 14.31 0.22 15.55
C SER A 34 15.68 -0.44 15.45
N ARG A 35 16.47 -0.06 14.44
CA ARG A 35 17.84 -0.55 14.27
C ARG A 35 18.73 -0.02 15.40
N LEU A 36 18.62 1.27 15.71
CA LEU A 36 19.29 1.87 16.86
C LEU A 36 18.86 1.20 18.18
N LEU A 37 17.58 0.89 18.34
CA LEU A 37 17.07 0.19 19.52
C LEU A 37 17.61 -1.24 19.63
N ALA A 38 17.70 -1.98 18.53
CA ALA A 38 18.30 -3.30 18.51
C ALA A 38 19.80 -3.25 18.86
N LEU A 39 20.55 -2.31 18.27
CA LEU A 39 21.97 -2.08 18.59
C LEU A 39 22.16 -1.69 20.06
N HIS A 40 21.30 -0.84 20.59
CA HIS A 40 21.29 -0.44 22.01
C HIS A 40 21.20 -1.65 22.94
N TYR A 41 20.38 -2.64 22.57
CA TYR A 41 20.21 -3.87 23.34
C TYR A 41 21.20 -4.98 22.97
N GLY A 42 22.17 -4.75 22.10
CA GLY A 42 23.26 -5.71 21.85
C GLY A 42 23.12 -6.56 20.59
N ALA A 43 22.27 -6.18 19.62
CA ALA A 43 22.32 -6.79 18.30
C ALA A 43 23.71 -6.56 17.68
N ASP A 44 24.32 -7.60 17.11
CA ASP A 44 25.66 -7.48 16.53
C ASP A 44 25.63 -6.72 15.19
N LEU A 45 24.61 -7.00 14.38
CA LEU A 45 24.36 -6.40 13.08
C LEU A 45 22.86 -6.14 12.91
N VAL A 46 22.51 -5.17 12.06
CA VAL A 46 21.13 -4.77 11.82
C VAL A 46 20.83 -4.64 10.34
N TRP A 47 19.72 -5.23 9.90
CA TRP A 47 19.22 -5.07 8.54
C TRP A 47 18.22 -3.91 8.46
N GLY A 48 18.33 -3.12 7.39
CA GLY A 48 17.28 -2.19 6.96
C GLY A 48 15.96 -2.87 6.58
N PRO A 49 14.86 -2.13 6.44
CA PRO A 49 13.69 -2.67 5.75
C PRO A 49 14.06 -3.00 4.30
N GLU A 50 13.36 -3.97 3.71
CA GLU A 50 13.41 -4.19 2.27
C GLU A 50 13.08 -2.89 1.54
N THR A 51 14.05 -2.38 0.79
CA THR A 51 13.90 -1.17 -0.01
C THR A 51 13.92 -1.56 -1.48
N ILE A 52 12.88 -1.19 -2.21
CA ILE A 52 12.75 -1.51 -3.64
C ILE A 52 13.75 -0.65 -4.43
N ASP A 53 14.50 -1.26 -5.33
CA ASP A 53 15.47 -0.60 -6.20
C ASP A 53 14.92 0.67 -6.88
N LYS A 54 13.75 0.60 -7.50
CA LYS A 54 13.05 1.73 -8.15
C LYS A 54 12.64 2.85 -7.20
N ALA A 55 12.52 2.57 -5.91
CA ALA A 55 12.28 3.61 -4.90
C ALA A 55 13.56 4.41 -4.62
N LEU A 56 14.71 3.73 -4.64
CA LEU A 56 16.02 4.30 -4.35
C LEU A 56 16.68 4.97 -5.57
N ILE A 57 16.51 4.41 -6.76
CA ILE A 57 17.00 5.00 -8.01
C ILE A 57 16.37 6.38 -8.21
N GLY A 58 17.21 7.39 -8.45
CA GLY A 58 16.80 8.79 -8.54
C GLY A 58 16.74 9.53 -7.20
N THR A 59 17.14 8.91 -6.10
CA THR A 59 17.34 9.62 -4.83
C THR A 59 18.65 10.40 -4.81
N ARG A 60 18.67 11.47 -4.02
CA ARG A 60 19.85 12.23 -3.66
C ARG A 60 20.26 11.89 -2.24
N ARG A 61 21.56 11.67 -2.04
CA ARG A 61 22.18 11.51 -0.73
C ARG A 61 22.35 12.89 -0.07
N ILE A 62 21.79 13.07 1.11
CA ILE A 62 21.82 14.33 1.87
C ILE A 62 22.27 14.03 3.29
N VAL A 63 23.26 14.78 3.80
CA VAL A 63 23.60 14.76 5.22
C VAL A 63 22.73 15.80 5.91
N ASN A 64 21.87 15.37 6.82
CA ASN A 64 21.01 16.26 7.60
C ASN A 64 21.82 16.87 8.76
N PRO A 65 22.07 18.18 8.78
CA PRO A 65 22.92 18.81 9.80
C PRO A 65 22.29 18.78 11.21
N GLN A 66 20.97 18.68 11.31
CA GLN A 66 20.25 18.68 12.58
C GLN A 66 20.28 17.32 13.25
N THR A 67 19.87 16.28 12.52
CA THR A 67 19.80 14.90 13.03
C THR A 67 21.12 14.15 12.90
N LYS A 68 22.09 14.70 12.15
CA LYS A 68 23.36 14.08 11.76
C LYS A 68 23.19 12.76 10.97
N THR A 69 22.00 12.51 10.44
CA THR A 69 21.71 11.32 9.65
C THR A 69 22.01 11.53 8.17
N ILE A 70 22.36 10.46 7.47
CA ILE A 70 22.38 10.44 6.01
C ILE A 70 20.99 10.03 5.52
N GLU A 71 20.44 10.77 4.58
CA GLU A 71 19.10 10.57 4.05
C GLU A 71 19.13 10.48 2.53
N TYR A 72 18.50 9.43 2.02
CA TYR A 72 18.26 9.24 0.59
C TYR A 72 16.88 9.78 0.29
N ARG A 73 16.84 10.96 -0.34
CA ARG A 73 15.61 11.71 -0.57
C ARG A 73 15.27 11.79 -2.06
N ARG A 74 13.98 11.83 -2.36
CA ARG A 74 13.48 12.16 -3.70
C ARG A 74 12.17 12.91 -3.60
N PHE A 75 11.87 13.72 -4.60
CA PHE A 75 10.52 14.22 -4.76
C PHE A 75 9.58 13.06 -5.08
N ALA A 76 8.37 13.13 -4.52
CA ALA A 76 7.34 12.15 -4.83
C ALA A 76 6.91 12.32 -6.29
N ASN A 77 7.46 11.49 -7.18
CA ASN A 77 7.16 11.58 -8.60
C ASN A 77 5.85 10.89 -8.99
N ASN A 78 5.20 10.15 -8.08
CA ASN A 78 3.96 9.39 -8.30
C ASN A 78 3.90 8.63 -9.65
N GLY A 79 5.05 8.16 -10.17
CA GLY A 79 5.13 7.47 -11.47
C GLY A 79 5.35 8.34 -12.72
N GLN A 80 5.48 9.66 -12.60
CA GLN A 80 5.80 10.57 -13.70
C GLN A 80 7.27 10.42 -14.14
N LYS A 81 7.51 10.25 -15.46
CA LYS A 81 8.86 10.11 -16.04
C LYS A 81 9.68 11.42 -16.03
N ASN A 82 9.02 12.57 -16.17
CA ASN A 82 9.63 13.91 -16.20
C ASN A 82 9.03 14.80 -15.10
N HIS A 83 9.12 14.35 -13.85
CA HIS A 83 8.58 15.08 -12.71
C HIS A 83 9.37 16.37 -12.47
N VAL A 84 8.74 17.52 -12.69
CA VAL A 84 9.22 18.82 -12.19
C VAL A 84 8.64 18.99 -10.78
N PRO A 85 9.47 19.01 -9.72
CA PRO A 85 9.00 19.21 -8.37
C PRO A 85 8.26 20.54 -8.23
N ASP A 86 7.08 20.52 -7.61
CA ASP A 86 6.40 21.75 -7.20
C ASP A 86 7.30 22.50 -6.19
N PRO A 87 7.42 23.84 -6.26
CA PRO A 87 8.22 24.63 -5.31
C PRO A 87 7.96 24.32 -3.83
N ASP A 88 6.73 23.94 -3.48
CA ASP A 88 6.33 23.61 -2.09
C ASP A 88 6.37 22.10 -1.79
N GLN A 89 6.69 21.27 -2.79
CA GLN A 89 6.76 19.82 -2.62
C GLN A 89 7.95 19.43 -1.76
N ARG A 90 7.66 18.69 -0.68
CA ARG A 90 8.73 18.15 0.16
C ARG A 90 9.28 16.87 -0.43
N GLU A 91 10.60 16.77 -0.44
CA GLU A 91 11.25 15.50 -0.71
C GLU A 91 10.84 14.47 0.36
N SER A 92 10.54 13.26 -0.09
CA SER A 92 10.32 12.11 0.78
C SER A 92 11.65 11.43 1.09
N VAL A 93 11.87 11.12 2.36
CA VAL A 93 12.99 10.27 2.81
C VAL A 93 12.64 8.82 2.50
N ILE A 94 13.39 8.21 1.59
CA ILE A 94 13.23 6.80 1.20
C ILE A 94 13.99 5.89 2.15
N TYR A 95 15.19 6.32 2.56
CA TYR A 95 16.04 5.58 3.48
C TYR A 95 16.86 6.54 4.33
N ARG A 96 17.06 6.19 5.60
CA ARG A 96 17.81 7.00 6.57
C ARG A 96 18.81 6.13 7.33
N ILE A 97 20.02 6.65 7.48
CA ILE A 97 21.16 6.00 8.13
C ILE A 97 21.69 6.93 9.21
N ASP A 98 22.05 6.36 10.36
CA ASP A 98 22.89 7.05 11.33
C ASP A 98 24.35 6.60 11.17
N PRO A 99 25.21 7.43 10.54
CA PRO A 99 26.56 7.02 10.17
C PRO A 99 27.50 6.83 11.36
N GLU A 100 27.12 7.29 12.55
CA GLU A 100 27.92 7.13 13.76
C GLU A 100 27.52 5.84 14.49
N ARG A 101 26.22 5.71 14.78
CA ARG A 101 25.71 4.62 15.61
C ARG A 101 25.62 3.30 14.86
N GLU A 102 25.35 3.33 13.55
CA GLU A 102 25.23 2.11 12.73
C GLU A 102 26.53 1.74 11.99
N LYS A 103 27.60 2.52 12.17
CA LYS A 103 28.88 2.31 11.49
C LYS A 103 29.36 0.87 11.64
N GLY A 104 29.68 0.24 10.50
CA GLY A 104 30.19 -1.14 10.46
C GLY A 104 29.16 -2.21 10.87
N ARG A 105 27.87 -1.86 11.01
CA ARG A 105 26.82 -2.76 11.52
C ARG A 105 25.55 -2.81 10.68
N LEU A 106 25.33 -1.82 9.81
CA LEU A 106 24.15 -1.75 8.95
C LEU A 106 24.32 -2.58 7.66
N ILE A 107 23.37 -3.48 7.42
CA ILE A 107 23.21 -4.19 6.16
C ILE A 107 21.97 -3.66 5.44
N PHE A 108 22.14 -3.18 4.22
CA PHE A 108 21.03 -2.65 3.42
C PHE A 108 20.36 -3.77 2.64
N GLN A 109 19.07 -4.03 2.89
CA GLN A 109 18.33 -5.03 2.13
C GLN A 109 17.62 -4.42 0.91
N LEU A 110 17.97 -4.94 -0.26
CA LEU A 110 17.44 -4.55 -1.56
C LEU A 110 16.39 -5.56 -2.05
N GLY A 111 15.23 -5.04 -2.49
CA GLY A 111 14.29 -5.76 -3.35
C GLY A 111 14.53 -5.34 -4.79
N THR A 112 14.89 -6.30 -5.65
CA THR A 112 15.26 -6.02 -7.05
C THR A 112 14.95 -7.20 -7.98
N PRO A 113 14.53 -6.98 -9.25
CA PRO A 113 14.16 -8.05 -10.15
C PRO A 113 15.17 -8.33 -11.26
N ASN A 114 16.25 -7.54 -11.41
CA ASN A 114 17.27 -7.76 -12.44
C ASN A 114 18.65 -7.20 -12.02
N PRO A 115 19.76 -7.65 -12.63
CA PRO A 115 21.10 -7.23 -12.27
C PRO A 115 21.34 -5.72 -12.42
N GLU A 116 20.85 -5.11 -13.48
CA GLU A 116 21.14 -3.72 -13.83
C GLU A 116 20.58 -2.75 -12.79
N SER A 117 19.30 -2.90 -12.43
CA SER A 117 18.67 -2.07 -11.40
C SER A 117 19.20 -2.39 -10.01
N ALA A 118 19.65 -3.63 -9.77
CA ALA A 118 20.29 -4.01 -8.52
C ALA A 118 21.59 -3.23 -8.29
N VAL A 119 22.51 -3.27 -9.27
CA VAL A 119 23.80 -2.56 -9.21
C VAL A 119 23.58 -1.05 -9.12
N GLN A 120 22.65 -0.49 -9.90
CA GLN A 120 22.34 0.93 -9.88
C GLN A 120 21.86 1.38 -8.50
N ALA A 121 20.91 0.67 -7.89
CA ALA A 121 20.37 1.01 -6.58
C ALA A 121 21.40 0.81 -5.47
N ALA A 122 22.05 -0.36 -5.42
CA ALA A 122 23.04 -0.66 -4.38
C ALA A 122 24.23 0.31 -4.40
N SER A 123 24.69 0.73 -5.58
CA SER A 123 25.78 1.69 -5.72
C SER A 123 25.50 3.05 -5.08
N LEU A 124 24.23 3.45 -4.93
CA LEU A 124 23.86 4.70 -4.29
C LEU A 124 24.16 4.69 -2.79
N VAL A 125 23.98 3.54 -2.13
CA VAL A 125 24.05 3.39 -0.67
C VAL A 125 25.33 2.71 -0.17
N ALA A 126 26.05 2.01 -1.05
CA ALA A 126 27.17 1.14 -0.70
C ALA A 126 28.27 1.80 0.13
N ALA A 127 28.51 3.11 -0.05
CA ALA A 127 29.52 3.84 0.72
C ALA A 127 29.13 4.11 2.19
N ASP A 128 27.85 3.99 2.54
CA ASP A 128 27.33 4.34 3.87
C ASP A 128 26.89 3.11 4.69
N VAL A 129 27.07 1.90 4.14
CA VAL A 129 26.60 0.64 4.74
C VAL A 129 27.74 -0.36 4.80
N ALA A 130 27.61 -1.37 5.64
CA ALA A 130 28.63 -2.40 5.85
C ALA A 130 28.39 -3.67 5.01
N GLY A 131 27.28 -3.72 4.27
CA GLY A 131 26.94 -4.80 3.36
C GLY A 131 25.63 -4.55 2.61
N ILE A 132 25.45 -5.27 1.51
CA ILE A 132 24.22 -5.30 0.72
C ILE A 132 23.62 -6.70 0.82
N ASP A 133 22.32 -6.79 1.12
CA ASP A 133 21.57 -8.04 1.16
C ASP A 133 20.48 -8.03 0.07
N VAL A 134 20.31 -9.14 -0.65
CA VAL A 134 19.19 -9.31 -1.58
C VAL A 134 18.05 -10.06 -0.90
N ASN A 135 16.84 -9.47 -0.94
CA ASN A 135 15.64 -10.15 -0.49
C ASN A 135 15.17 -11.14 -1.56
N SER A 136 15.23 -12.43 -1.25
CA SER A 136 14.72 -13.51 -2.09
C SER A 136 13.72 -14.39 -1.32
N GLY A 137 13.10 -13.87 -0.26
CA GLY A 137 12.24 -14.65 0.64
C GLY A 137 10.87 -14.04 0.93
N CYS A 138 10.62 -12.79 0.53
CA CYS A 138 9.36 -12.10 0.80
C CYS A 138 8.21 -12.66 -0.07
N PRO A 139 7.14 -13.23 0.53
CA PRO A 139 6.02 -13.78 -0.23
C PRO A 139 4.95 -12.72 -0.58
N LYS A 140 5.12 -11.47 -0.14
CA LYS A 140 4.06 -10.45 -0.21
C LYS A 140 3.90 -9.90 -1.64
N PRO A 141 2.66 -9.62 -2.08
CA PRO A 141 2.33 -9.09 -3.40
C PRO A 141 3.21 -7.92 -3.88
N PHE A 142 3.47 -6.94 -3.01
CA PHE A 142 4.25 -5.75 -3.41
C PHE A 142 5.67 -6.09 -3.88
N SER A 143 6.22 -7.22 -3.44
CA SER A 143 7.53 -7.74 -3.85
C SER A 143 7.37 -8.70 -5.03
N THR A 144 6.49 -9.70 -4.91
CA THR A 144 6.39 -10.81 -5.88
C THR A 144 5.85 -10.37 -7.25
N HIS A 145 4.91 -9.42 -7.31
CA HIS A 145 4.40 -8.88 -8.59
C HIS A 145 5.48 -8.12 -9.38
N GLY A 146 6.48 -7.56 -8.67
CA GLY A 146 7.62 -6.91 -9.30
C GLY A 146 8.71 -7.87 -9.77
N GLY A 147 8.54 -9.19 -9.60
CA GLY A 147 9.58 -10.18 -9.88
C GLY A 147 10.67 -10.29 -8.79
N MET A 148 10.40 -9.77 -7.58
CA MET A 148 11.35 -9.69 -6.47
C MET A 148 10.95 -10.64 -5.32
N GLY A 149 11.80 -10.78 -4.30
CA GLY A 149 11.49 -11.59 -3.12
C GLY A 149 11.35 -13.06 -3.48
N ALA A 150 10.31 -13.74 -2.99
CA ALA A 150 10.12 -15.17 -3.21
C ALA A 150 9.89 -15.55 -4.69
N ALA A 151 9.61 -14.58 -5.57
CA ALA A 151 9.55 -14.83 -7.02
C ALA A 151 10.92 -15.25 -7.59
N LEU A 152 12.03 -14.74 -7.03
CA LEU A 152 13.38 -15.08 -7.44
C LEU A 152 13.75 -16.55 -7.13
N LEU A 153 13.09 -17.17 -6.15
CA LEU A 153 13.30 -18.59 -5.84
C LEU A 153 12.82 -19.52 -6.97
N LYS A 154 11.92 -19.04 -7.83
CA LYS A 154 11.43 -19.77 -9.01
C LYS A 154 12.33 -19.58 -10.24
N ASP A 155 13.26 -18.62 -10.20
CA ASP A 155 14.21 -18.31 -11.28
C ASP A 155 15.63 -18.18 -10.70
N PRO A 156 16.28 -19.31 -10.36
CA PRO A 156 17.61 -19.29 -9.77
C PRO A 156 18.69 -18.70 -10.67
N ASP A 157 18.52 -18.74 -12.00
CA ASP A 157 19.45 -18.15 -12.97
C ASP A 157 19.49 -16.64 -12.80
N ARG A 158 18.32 -16.00 -12.75
CA ARG A 158 18.19 -14.57 -12.50
C ARG A 158 18.73 -14.17 -11.13
N LEU A 159 18.45 -14.95 -10.08
CA LEU A 159 18.99 -14.68 -8.75
C LEU A 159 20.51 -14.74 -8.73
N CYS A 160 21.12 -15.75 -9.37
CA CYS A 160 22.58 -15.84 -9.47
C CYS A 160 23.16 -14.65 -10.24
N ALA A 161 22.55 -14.26 -11.37
CA ALA A 161 22.99 -13.11 -12.15
C ALA A 161 22.95 -11.79 -11.35
N ILE A 162 21.91 -11.58 -10.54
CA ILE A 162 21.82 -10.41 -9.64
C ILE A 162 22.96 -10.41 -8.63
N LEU A 163 23.22 -11.55 -7.98
CA LEU A 163 24.26 -11.66 -6.97
C LEU A 163 25.65 -11.49 -7.55
N GLU A 164 25.93 -12.11 -8.71
CA GLU A 164 27.22 -11.97 -9.40
C GLU A 164 27.50 -10.53 -9.80
N ALA A 165 26.51 -9.82 -10.36
CA ALA A 165 26.63 -8.40 -10.71
C ALA A 165 26.90 -7.55 -9.47
N LEU A 166 26.14 -7.75 -8.39
CA LEU A 166 26.37 -7.04 -7.13
C LEU A 166 27.76 -7.32 -6.54
N VAL A 167 28.22 -8.58 -6.54
CA VAL A 167 29.55 -8.95 -6.04
C VAL A 167 30.64 -8.26 -6.85
N ASN A 168 30.54 -8.31 -8.19
CA ASN A 168 31.56 -7.80 -9.08
C ASN A 168 31.60 -6.27 -9.16
N GLU A 169 30.45 -5.61 -9.20
CA GLU A 169 30.35 -4.17 -9.50
C GLU A 169 30.18 -3.30 -8.26
N VAL A 170 29.64 -3.85 -7.17
CA VAL A 170 29.41 -3.13 -5.91
C VAL A 170 30.33 -3.65 -4.81
N GLY A 171 30.29 -4.95 -4.52
CA GLY A 171 31.06 -5.55 -3.42
C GLY A 171 32.56 -5.31 -3.55
N ARG A 172 33.14 -5.58 -4.73
CA ARG A 172 34.56 -5.30 -5.00
C ARG A 172 34.89 -3.81 -4.99
N LYS A 173 34.03 -2.97 -5.57
CA LYS A 173 34.27 -1.52 -5.71
C LYS A 173 34.27 -0.79 -4.37
N PHE A 174 33.34 -1.14 -3.48
CA PHE A 174 33.18 -0.50 -2.17
C PHE A 174 33.84 -1.30 -1.03
N GLU A 175 34.45 -2.44 -1.36
CA GLU A 175 35.05 -3.38 -0.41
C GLU A 175 34.06 -3.80 0.69
N ILE A 176 32.81 -4.11 0.34
CA ILE A 176 31.74 -4.59 1.25
C ILE A 176 31.25 -5.97 0.82
N GLY A 177 30.67 -6.73 1.76
CA GLY A 177 30.10 -8.04 1.49
C GLY A 177 28.72 -7.99 0.85
N ILE A 178 28.44 -8.92 -0.06
CA ILE A 178 27.08 -9.18 -0.55
C ILE A 178 26.52 -10.40 0.18
N SER A 179 25.27 -10.33 0.64
CA SER A 179 24.53 -11.45 1.23
C SER A 179 23.18 -11.64 0.54
N VAL A 180 22.54 -12.77 0.81
CA VAL A 180 21.18 -13.05 0.33
C VAL A 180 20.35 -13.71 1.42
N LYS A 181 19.09 -13.33 1.52
CA LYS A 181 18.12 -13.94 2.42
C LYS A 181 17.06 -14.72 1.64
N ILE A 182 16.98 -16.02 1.86
CA ILE A 182 16.05 -16.94 1.18
C ILE A 182 15.03 -17.57 2.15
N ARG A 183 14.06 -18.27 1.58
CA ARG A 183 13.25 -19.29 2.25
C ARG A 183 13.70 -20.67 1.78
N ILE A 184 13.45 -21.70 2.59
CA ILE A 184 13.56 -23.10 2.12
C ILE A 184 12.51 -23.38 1.05
N LEU A 185 12.82 -24.30 0.13
CA LEU A 185 11.90 -24.81 -0.88
C LEU A 185 11.14 -26.03 -0.35
N ASP A 186 10.14 -26.48 -1.10
CA ASP A 186 9.29 -27.60 -0.68
C ASP A 186 10.07 -28.90 -0.49
N LYS A 187 11.07 -29.15 -1.35
CA LYS A 187 11.99 -30.29 -1.22
C LYS A 187 13.34 -29.84 -0.66
N PRO A 188 13.90 -30.57 0.31
CA PRO A 188 15.24 -30.28 0.83
C PRO A 188 16.32 -30.25 -0.26
N GLU A 189 16.25 -31.17 -1.21
CA GLU A 189 17.22 -31.32 -2.31
C GLU A 189 17.23 -30.09 -3.22
N ASP A 190 16.05 -29.53 -3.52
CA ASP A 190 15.91 -28.31 -4.32
C ASP A 190 16.54 -27.12 -3.59
N THR A 191 16.36 -27.05 -2.27
CA THR A 191 17.00 -26.02 -1.44
C THR A 191 18.52 -26.15 -1.48
N LYS A 192 19.05 -27.37 -1.31
CA LYS A 192 20.49 -27.65 -1.39
C LYS A 192 21.06 -27.30 -2.78
N ALA A 193 20.35 -27.64 -3.85
CA ALA A 193 20.73 -27.33 -5.22
C ALA A 193 20.78 -25.81 -5.46
N LEU A 194 19.75 -25.08 -5.00
CA LEU A 194 19.73 -23.62 -5.06
C LEU A 194 20.92 -23.02 -4.31
N VAL A 195 21.13 -23.40 -3.05
CA VAL A 195 22.24 -22.88 -2.22
C VAL A 195 23.59 -23.16 -2.88
N SER A 196 23.79 -24.36 -3.43
CA SER A 196 25.03 -24.72 -4.13
C SER A 196 25.34 -23.78 -5.29
N ARG A 197 24.32 -23.21 -5.94
CA ARG A 197 24.49 -22.19 -6.97
C ARG A 197 24.79 -20.83 -6.35
N LEU A 198 24.02 -20.42 -5.33
CA LEU A 198 24.17 -19.12 -4.69
C LEU A 198 25.58 -18.92 -4.11
N VAL A 199 26.16 -19.91 -3.44
CA VAL A 199 27.50 -19.78 -2.84
C VAL A 199 28.61 -19.58 -3.86
N ARG A 200 28.41 -19.99 -5.13
CA ARG A 200 29.40 -19.81 -6.21
C ARG A 200 29.42 -18.40 -6.78
N THR A 201 28.41 -17.58 -6.50
CA THR A 201 28.32 -16.19 -6.96
C THR A 201 29.33 -15.26 -6.26
N GLY A 202 29.94 -15.72 -5.17
CA GLY A 202 30.88 -14.92 -4.36
C GLY A 202 30.23 -14.13 -3.22
N ILE A 203 28.98 -14.45 -2.85
CA ILE A 203 28.36 -13.93 -1.62
C ILE A 203 29.20 -14.28 -0.38
N THR A 204 29.09 -13.43 0.62
CA THR A 204 29.80 -13.55 1.92
C THR A 204 28.91 -14.14 3.02
N GLY A 205 27.59 -14.05 2.86
CA GLY A 205 26.62 -14.59 3.82
C GLY A 205 25.32 -15.04 3.17
N LEU A 206 24.72 -16.09 3.73
CA LEU A 206 23.41 -16.61 3.39
C LEU A 206 22.56 -16.65 4.65
N THR A 207 21.38 -16.03 4.63
CA THR A 207 20.39 -16.20 5.70
C THR A 207 19.22 -17.05 5.20
N VAL A 208 18.89 -18.11 5.92
CA VAL A 208 17.80 -19.03 5.57
C VAL A 208 16.64 -18.86 6.54
N HIS A 209 15.49 -18.40 6.05
CA HIS A 209 14.24 -18.52 6.78
C HIS A 209 13.73 -19.96 6.63
N CYS A 210 13.74 -20.72 7.72
CA CYS A 210 13.32 -22.12 7.79
C CYS A 210 11.79 -22.29 7.69
N ARG A 211 11.15 -21.65 6.71
CA ARG A 211 9.75 -21.84 6.32
C ARG A 211 9.68 -21.78 4.80
N THR A 212 8.86 -22.62 4.19
CA THR A 212 8.56 -22.50 2.75
C THR A 212 7.72 -21.25 2.49
N THR A 213 7.69 -20.77 1.25
CA THR A 213 6.89 -19.60 0.83
C THR A 213 5.40 -19.68 1.25
N PRO A 214 4.68 -20.79 1.07
CA PRO A 214 3.25 -20.88 1.44
C PRO A 214 2.98 -20.99 2.94
N MET A 215 3.97 -21.32 3.78
CA MET A 215 3.78 -21.46 5.22
C MET A 215 3.38 -20.14 5.90
N ARG A 216 2.35 -20.20 6.75
CA ARG A 216 1.87 -19.09 7.56
C ARG A 216 2.78 -18.85 8.76
N PRO A 217 2.82 -17.61 9.31
CA PRO A 217 3.65 -17.30 10.49
C PRO A 217 3.38 -18.16 11.73
N ARG A 218 2.16 -18.70 11.88
CA ARG A 218 1.77 -19.58 13.00
C ARG A 218 2.35 -21.00 12.92
N GLU A 219 2.77 -21.42 11.73
CA GLU A 219 3.34 -22.75 11.52
C GLU A 219 4.81 -22.73 11.92
N ARG A 220 5.27 -23.72 12.69
CA ARG A 220 6.64 -23.76 13.25
C ARG A 220 7.70 -23.79 12.15
N ALA A 221 8.85 -23.17 12.41
CA ALA A 221 9.99 -23.23 11.49
C ALA A 221 10.58 -24.66 11.40
N ILE A 222 10.91 -25.10 10.18
CA ILE A 222 11.49 -26.40 9.84
C ILE A 222 13.03 -26.31 9.88
N ARG A 223 13.60 -26.20 11.09
CA ARG A 223 15.02 -25.85 11.27
C ARG A 223 16.02 -26.94 10.88
N HIS A 224 15.65 -28.21 11.03
CA HIS A 224 16.55 -29.34 10.75
C HIS A 224 17.07 -29.38 9.30
N GLN A 225 16.34 -28.78 8.35
CA GLN A 225 16.79 -28.66 6.96
C GLN A 225 18.02 -27.75 6.80
N VAL A 226 18.34 -26.91 7.79
CA VAL A 226 19.51 -26.02 7.69
C VAL A 226 20.83 -26.80 7.71
N ASN A 227 20.85 -28.04 8.24
CA ASN A 227 22.07 -28.84 8.34
C ASN A 227 22.72 -29.09 6.97
N MET A 228 21.93 -29.50 5.97
CA MET A 228 22.43 -29.74 4.60
C MET A 228 22.85 -28.44 3.89
N ILE A 229 22.28 -27.31 4.30
CA ILE A 229 22.55 -25.99 3.71
C ILE A 229 23.86 -25.44 4.28
N ARG A 230 24.05 -25.61 5.58
CA ARG A 230 25.25 -25.23 6.33
C ARG A 230 26.48 -25.89 5.72
N GLU A 231 26.46 -27.20 5.46
CA GLU A 231 27.60 -27.91 4.84
C GLU A 231 28.03 -27.25 3.54
N VAL A 232 27.08 -26.99 2.63
CA VAL A 232 27.36 -26.33 1.34
C VAL A 232 27.93 -24.92 1.52
N CYS A 233 27.44 -24.17 2.51
CA CYS A 233 27.97 -22.85 2.82
C CYS A 233 29.40 -22.93 3.39
N HIS A 234 29.66 -23.86 4.31
CA HIS A 234 30.95 -24.05 4.94
C HIS A 234 32.01 -24.51 3.95
N ASP A 235 31.67 -25.41 3.02
CA ASP A 235 32.55 -25.85 1.93
C ASP A 235 32.94 -24.70 1.00
N ALA A 236 32.03 -23.75 0.79
CA ALA A 236 32.29 -22.55 0.01
C ALA A 236 32.89 -21.39 0.84
N GLY A 237 33.00 -21.56 2.16
CA GLY A 237 33.43 -20.52 3.10
C GLY A 237 32.48 -19.33 3.26
N VAL A 238 31.20 -19.50 2.93
CA VAL A 238 30.11 -18.53 3.11
C VAL A 238 29.50 -18.70 4.51
N ALA A 239 29.21 -17.60 5.21
CA ALA A 239 28.56 -17.68 6.52
C ALA A 239 27.07 -18.05 6.37
N CYS A 240 26.58 -19.01 7.16
CA CYS A 240 25.19 -19.47 7.13
C CYS A 240 24.44 -19.03 8.39
N LEU A 241 23.40 -18.22 8.24
CA LEU A 241 22.58 -17.71 9.33
C LEU A 241 21.20 -18.37 9.33
N ILE A 242 20.75 -18.82 10.51
CA ILE A 242 19.41 -19.37 10.69
C ILE A 242 18.40 -18.26 11.02
N ASN A 243 17.22 -18.35 10.43
CA ASN A 243 16.09 -17.49 10.75
C ASN A 243 14.79 -18.31 10.85
N GLY A 244 13.88 -17.89 11.72
CA GLY A 244 12.60 -18.56 11.96
C GLY A 244 12.47 -19.02 13.40
N ASP A 245 11.56 -18.36 14.13
CA ASP A 245 11.22 -18.64 15.54
C ASP A 245 12.41 -18.48 16.52
N VAL A 246 13.38 -17.63 16.19
CA VAL A 246 14.45 -17.26 17.13
C VAL A 246 13.88 -16.22 18.11
N ASP A 247 13.84 -16.57 19.40
CA ASP A 247 13.06 -15.81 20.39
C ASP A 247 13.89 -14.71 21.09
N ASP A 248 15.17 -14.99 21.39
CA ASP A 248 16.09 -14.07 22.06
C ASP A 248 17.55 -14.42 21.74
N TYR A 249 18.48 -13.59 22.25
CA TYR A 249 19.92 -13.74 22.01
C TYR A 249 20.44 -15.11 22.43
N ASP A 250 20.10 -15.57 23.63
CA ASP A 250 20.57 -16.84 24.18
C ASP A 250 19.95 -18.04 23.42
N HIS A 251 18.68 -17.98 23.03
CA HIS A 251 18.07 -18.96 22.14
C HIS A 251 18.77 -18.97 20.77
N GLY A 252 19.17 -17.80 20.26
CA GLY A 252 20.00 -17.70 19.06
C GLY A 252 21.32 -18.47 19.18
N LEU A 253 22.04 -18.29 20.29
CA LEU A 253 23.26 -19.05 20.58
C LEU A 253 23.00 -20.57 20.69
N GLN A 254 21.90 -20.96 21.32
CA GLN A 254 21.52 -22.37 21.42
C GLN A 254 21.25 -22.99 20.04
N LEU A 255 20.55 -22.28 19.16
CA LEU A 255 20.32 -22.75 17.78
C LEU A 255 21.61 -22.79 16.97
N MET A 256 22.53 -21.85 17.21
CA MET A 256 23.85 -21.89 16.60
C MET A 256 24.62 -23.14 17.02
N ASP A 257 24.58 -23.54 18.29
CA ASP A 257 25.22 -24.77 18.76
C ASP A 257 24.51 -26.03 18.22
N GLU A 258 23.17 -26.07 18.32
CA GLU A 258 22.33 -27.21 17.90
C GLU A 258 22.46 -27.55 16.41
N PHE A 259 22.45 -26.53 15.54
CA PHE A 259 22.51 -26.71 14.09
C PHE A 259 23.93 -26.43 13.53
N GLY A 260 24.85 -25.94 14.37
CA GLY A 260 26.20 -25.48 14.02
C GLY A 260 26.26 -24.45 12.89
N VAL A 261 25.23 -23.63 12.77
CA VAL A 261 25.19 -22.47 11.88
C VAL A 261 26.04 -21.33 12.46
N ASP A 262 26.43 -20.38 11.61
CA ASP A 262 27.35 -19.31 11.99
C ASP A 262 26.68 -18.15 12.73
N GLY A 263 25.35 -18.02 12.64
CA GLY A 263 24.63 -16.94 13.31
C GLY A 263 23.12 -17.17 13.32
N ALA A 264 22.42 -16.34 14.09
CA ALA A 264 20.96 -16.38 14.17
C ALA A 264 20.35 -14.99 13.95
N MET A 265 19.24 -14.95 13.24
CA MET A 265 18.53 -13.71 12.92
C MET A 265 17.15 -13.66 13.59
N ILE A 266 16.88 -12.59 14.33
CA ILE A 266 15.67 -12.37 15.11
C ILE A 266 14.77 -11.33 14.40
N ALA A 267 13.49 -11.68 14.20
CA ALA A 267 12.49 -10.82 13.54
C ALA A 267 11.35 -10.43 14.49
N THR A 268 10.29 -11.24 14.52
CA THR A 268 9.03 -10.94 15.24
C THR A 268 9.23 -10.75 16.74
N ALA A 269 10.21 -11.42 17.37
CA ALA A 269 10.51 -11.21 18.77
C ALA A 269 11.07 -9.79 19.03
N ALA A 270 11.97 -9.32 18.15
CA ALA A 270 12.55 -7.99 18.21
C ALA A 270 11.54 -6.88 17.88
N GLU A 271 10.59 -7.14 16.97
CA GLU A 271 9.48 -6.23 16.66
C GLU A 271 8.53 -6.02 17.85
N LYS A 272 8.30 -7.08 18.65
CA LYS A 272 7.50 -6.99 19.88
C LYS A 272 8.26 -6.35 21.03
N ASN A 273 9.56 -6.59 21.12
CA ASN A 273 10.43 -6.01 22.13
C ASN A 273 11.90 -6.19 21.71
N SER A 274 12.59 -5.11 21.35
CA SER A 274 13.97 -5.20 20.86
C SER A 274 15.01 -5.55 21.93
N SER A 275 14.66 -5.54 23.23
CA SER A 275 15.56 -6.01 24.28
C SER A 275 15.79 -7.53 24.27
N VAL A 276 15.17 -8.26 23.34
CA VAL A 276 15.51 -9.67 23.07
C VAL A 276 16.97 -9.88 22.66
N PHE A 277 17.68 -8.83 22.23
CA PHE A 277 19.12 -8.89 21.98
C PHE A 277 19.97 -8.80 23.26
N ARG A 278 19.39 -8.37 24.39
CA ARG A 278 20.11 -8.28 25.66
C ARG A 278 20.25 -9.67 26.25
N ARG A 279 21.48 -10.11 26.49
CA ARG A 279 21.78 -11.43 27.05
C ARG A 279 21.13 -11.60 28.41
N LYS A 280 20.73 -12.82 28.76
CA LYS A 280 20.22 -13.16 30.11
C LYS A 280 21.21 -12.80 31.21
N ALA A 281 22.51 -12.99 30.96
CA ALA A 281 23.58 -12.60 31.88
C ALA A 281 23.61 -11.09 32.17
N ASP A 282 23.20 -10.27 31.21
CA ASP A 282 23.13 -8.81 31.33
C ASP A 282 21.74 -8.34 31.83
N GLY A 283 20.90 -9.27 32.31
CA GLY A 283 19.57 -9.03 32.85
C GLY A 283 18.41 -9.27 31.86
N GLY A 284 18.69 -9.78 30.66
CA GLY A 284 17.70 -10.30 29.73
C GLY A 284 16.68 -9.26 29.24
N LYS A 285 15.49 -9.76 28.89
CA LYS A 285 14.42 -8.94 28.31
C LYS A 285 13.93 -7.86 29.27
N ALA A 286 14.06 -6.60 28.85
CA ALA A 286 13.60 -5.43 29.58
C ALA A 286 12.07 -5.27 29.53
N PRO A 287 11.47 -4.61 30.55
CA PRO A 287 10.07 -4.21 30.52
C PRO A 287 9.75 -3.36 29.28
N TRP A 288 8.56 -3.54 28.71
CA TRP A 288 8.19 -2.85 27.48
C TRP A 288 8.20 -1.32 27.62
N GLN A 289 7.95 -0.80 28.83
CA GLN A 289 7.96 0.64 29.12
C GLN A 289 9.34 1.26 28.90
N GLU A 290 10.40 0.57 29.34
CA GLU A 290 11.79 0.99 29.14
C GLU A 290 12.13 1.03 27.64
N VAL A 291 11.79 -0.06 26.95
CA VAL A 291 12.01 -0.24 25.51
C VAL A 291 11.27 0.84 24.72
N VAL A 292 10.02 1.13 25.08
CA VAL A 292 9.20 2.17 24.45
C VAL A 292 9.76 3.56 24.73
N LYS A 293 10.19 3.87 25.95
CA LYS A 293 10.80 5.16 26.26
C LYS A 293 12.07 5.37 25.43
N GLN A 294 12.94 4.36 25.37
CA GLN A 294 14.17 4.42 24.57
C GLN A 294 13.89 4.54 23.07
N TYR A 295 12.88 3.83 22.56
CA TYR A 295 12.43 3.98 21.18
C TYR A 295 11.95 5.41 20.87
N VAL A 296 11.14 5.99 21.75
CA VAL A 296 10.66 7.38 21.61
C VAL A 296 11.83 8.36 21.58
N ILE A 297 12.82 8.21 22.46
CA ILE A 297 14.04 9.04 22.44
C ILE A 297 14.71 8.99 21.06
N TYR A 298 14.92 7.81 20.50
CA TYR A 298 15.52 7.70 19.17
C TYR A 298 14.65 8.34 18.09
N THR A 299 13.32 8.16 18.14
CA THR A 299 12.42 8.77 17.16
C THR A 299 12.46 10.30 17.18
N LEU A 300 12.61 10.91 18.37
CA LEU A 300 12.72 12.35 18.56
C LEU A 300 14.07 12.89 18.08
N GLN A 301 15.16 12.18 18.36
CA GLN A 301 16.53 12.57 17.97
C GLN A 301 16.72 12.60 16.45
N ILE A 302 16.04 11.71 15.72
CA ILE A 302 16.23 11.54 14.27
C ILE A 302 15.07 12.10 13.45
N ASP A 303 14.11 12.78 14.07
CA ASP A 303 12.89 13.29 13.44
C ASP A 303 12.20 12.18 12.61
N ASN A 304 11.88 11.06 13.25
CA ASN A 304 11.23 9.94 12.58
C ASN A 304 9.81 10.33 12.13
N ARG A 305 9.35 9.74 11.02
CA ARG A 305 7.99 9.99 10.52
C ARG A 305 6.96 9.51 11.55
N TRP A 306 6.10 10.41 11.99
CA TRP A 306 5.04 10.12 12.99
C TRP A 306 4.24 8.85 12.69
N GLY A 307 3.78 8.68 11.44
CA GLY A 307 3.00 7.49 11.06
C GLY A 307 3.76 6.18 11.23
N ASN A 308 5.07 6.18 11.01
CA ASN A 308 5.93 5.01 11.25
C ASN A 308 6.17 4.80 12.75
N THR A 309 6.46 5.87 13.50
CA THR A 309 6.60 5.82 14.96
C THR A 309 5.37 5.20 15.62
N LYS A 310 4.18 5.70 15.26
CA LYS A 310 2.90 5.17 15.77
C LYS A 310 2.68 3.70 15.41
N TYR A 311 3.03 3.31 14.19
CA TYR A 311 2.95 1.91 13.77
C TYR A 311 3.83 1.00 14.65
N LEU A 312 5.10 1.33 14.88
CA LEU A 312 5.94 0.46 15.70
C LEU A 312 5.55 0.48 17.18
N LEU A 313 5.12 1.62 17.71
CA LEU A 313 4.58 1.67 19.08
C LEU A 313 3.38 0.73 19.26
N SER A 314 2.57 0.53 18.21
CA SER A 314 1.48 -0.47 18.26
C SER A 314 1.97 -1.92 18.31
N GLN A 315 3.23 -2.19 17.96
CA GLN A 315 3.86 -3.50 18.08
C GLN A 315 4.56 -3.68 19.43
N LEU A 316 5.20 -2.62 19.95
CA LEU A 316 5.96 -2.62 21.20
C LEU A 316 5.08 -2.57 22.46
N ILE A 317 3.98 -1.80 22.42
CA ILE A 317 3.07 -1.67 23.56
C ILE A 317 2.08 -2.83 23.53
N PRO A 318 1.95 -3.61 24.62
CA PRO A 318 0.97 -4.70 24.68
C PRO A 318 -0.46 -4.21 24.44
N GLY A 319 -1.18 -4.81 23.49
CA GLY A 319 -2.51 -4.33 23.06
C GLY A 319 -3.59 -4.31 24.16
N LYS A 320 -3.42 -5.08 25.24
CA LYS A 320 -4.32 -5.09 26.40
C LYS A 320 -4.03 -3.95 27.40
N ASP A 321 -2.87 -3.31 27.30
CA ASP A 321 -2.45 -2.25 28.21
C ASP A 321 -3.22 -0.94 27.94
N ASN A 322 -3.51 -0.18 28.99
CA ASN A 322 -4.19 1.12 28.84
C ASN A 322 -3.35 2.14 28.06
N ALA A 323 -2.01 2.06 28.15
CA ALA A 323 -1.10 2.89 27.36
C ALA A 323 -1.29 2.71 25.86
N TYR A 324 -1.63 1.49 25.39
CA TYR A 324 -1.92 1.23 23.98
C TYR A 324 -3.10 2.05 23.46
N LYS A 325 -4.19 2.10 24.25
CA LYS A 325 -5.39 2.89 23.93
C LYS A 325 -5.09 4.39 23.92
N LYS A 326 -4.26 4.87 24.85
CA LYS A 326 -3.85 6.28 24.92
C LYS A 326 -2.98 6.66 23.70
N MET A 327 -1.92 5.90 23.45
CA MET A 327 -1.00 6.10 22.30
C MET A 327 -1.74 6.10 20.96
N ASN A 328 -2.72 5.21 20.76
CA ASN A 328 -3.50 5.17 19.53
C ASN A 328 -4.35 6.41 19.26
N LYS A 329 -4.70 7.19 20.29
CA LYS A 329 -5.44 8.45 20.15
C LYS A 329 -4.54 9.65 19.85
N CYS A 330 -3.23 9.53 20.06
CA CYS A 330 -2.29 10.61 19.78
C CYS A 330 -2.15 10.85 18.28
N HIS A 331 -1.85 12.10 17.92
CA HIS A 331 -1.64 12.59 16.56
C HIS A 331 -0.28 13.28 16.36
N CYS A 332 0.46 13.54 17.44
CA CYS A 332 1.80 14.13 17.42
C CYS A 332 2.67 13.59 18.57
N TYR A 333 3.96 13.96 18.59
CA TYR A 333 4.90 13.52 19.62
C TYR A 333 4.62 14.13 20.99
N THR A 334 4.16 15.38 21.04
CA THR A 334 3.80 16.06 22.30
C THR A 334 2.69 15.30 23.02
N GLU A 335 1.58 15.02 22.33
CA GLU A 335 0.47 14.22 22.86
C GLU A 335 0.92 12.81 23.26
N LEU A 336 1.85 12.21 22.52
CA LEU A 336 2.39 10.88 22.84
C LEU A 336 3.15 10.88 24.16
N VAL A 337 4.06 11.83 24.32
CA VAL A 337 4.93 11.94 25.50
C VAL A 337 4.10 12.20 26.75
N GLU A 338 3.10 13.07 26.68
CA GLU A 338 2.15 13.31 27.77
C GLU A 338 1.30 12.05 28.07
N ALA A 339 0.80 11.39 27.03
CA ALA A 339 -0.05 10.19 27.17
C ALA A 339 0.69 9.01 27.84
N LEU A 340 2.00 8.91 27.62
CA LEU A 340 2.87 7.87 28.18
C LEU A 340 3.56 8.29 29.48
N GLY A 341 3.46 9.55 29.90
CA GLY A 341 4.09 10.07 31.13
C GLY A 341 5.61 10.20 31.03
N PHE A 342 6.13 10.58 29.85
CA PHE A 342 7.57 10.80 29.63
C PHE A 342 7.92 12.29 29.72
N ASP A 343 7.53 12.95 30.81
CA ASP A 343 7.57 14.41 30.96
C ASP A 343 8.96 15.03 30.67
N ASP A 344 10.03 14.28 30.92
CA ASP A 344 11.41 14.64 30.61
C ASP A 344 11.71 14.83 29.11
N LEU A 345 10.86 14.29 28.23
CA LEU A 345 10.99 14.39 26.77
C LEU A 345 10.10 15.47 26.16
N LEU A 346 9.28 16.17 26.96
CA LEU A 346 8.24 17.08 26.45
C LEU A 346 8.82 18.23 25.60
N HIS A 347 9.94 18.80 26.03
CA HIS A 347 10.62 19.87 25.29
C HIS A 347 11.12 19.39 23.92
N MET A 348 11.72 18.19 23.88
CA MET A 348 12.17 17.57 22.62
C MET A 348 10.99 17.24 21.72
N ALA A 349 9.89 16.73 22.28
CA ALA A 349 8.68 16.38 21.54
C ALA A 349 8.07 17.57 20.81
N LYS A 350 7.91 18.71 21.50
CA LYS A 350 7.43 19.97 20.92
C LYS A 350 8.32 20.42 19.77
N ALA A 351 9.64 20.45 20.00
CA ALA A 351 10.59 20.85 18.98
C ALA A 351 10.58 19.92 17.75
N THR A 352 10.39 18.60 17.94
CA THR A 352 10.26 17.64 16.83
C THR A 352 8.95 17.82 16.07
N ASP A 353 7.82 18.04 16.75
CA ASP A 353 6.53 18.32 16.11
C ASP A 353 6.61 19.57 15.21
N ASP A 354 7.26 20.64 15.69
CA ASP A 354 7.47 21.88 14.94
C ASP A 354 8.35 21.64 13.70
N ARG A 355 9.48 20.94 13.85
CA ARG A 355 10.38 20.61 12.72
C ARG A 355 9.71 19.76 11.66
N LEU A 356 8.95 18.75 12.07
CA LEU A 356 8.19 17.88 11.17
C LEU A 356 6.93 18.57 10.63
N LYS A 357 6.58 19.74 11.16
CA LYS A 357 5.36 20.51 10.84
C LYS A 357 4.11 19.64 11.01
N ILE A 358 4.06 18.88 12.11
CA ILE A 358 2.90 18.08 12.47
C ILE A 358 1.83 19.03 13.04
N PRO A 359 0.64 19.11 12.45
CA PRO A 359 -0.39 20.04 12.94
C PRO A 359 -0.83 19.64 14.35
N ILE A 360 -0.51 20.47 15.34
CA ILE A 360 -0.97 20.30 16.72
C ILE A 360 -2.48 20.49 16.74
N ARG A 361 -3.21 19.52 17.29
CA ARG A 361 -4.66 19.59 17.42
C ARG A 361 -4.99 20.50 18.61
N THR A 362 -4.90 21.81 18.43
CA THR A 362 -5.39 22.80 19.41
C THR A 362 -6.84 22.48 19.76
N THR A 363 -7.15 22.50 21.05
CA THR A 363 -8.51 22.27 21.57
C THR A 363 -9.49 23.28 20.96
N LYS A 364 -10.79 22.96 20.97
CA LYS A 364 -11.85 23.85 20.48
C LYS A 364 -11.85 25.22 21.21
N ALA A 365 -11.31 25.25 22.43
CA ALA A 365 -11.12 26.45 23.24
C ALA A 365 -9.90 27.28 22.80
N GLU A 366 -8.75 26.64 22.57
CA GLU A 366 -7.54 27.31 22.06
C GLU A 366 -7.73 27.82 20.63
N LYS A 367 -8.39 27.06 19.75
CA LYS A 367 -8.80 27.56 18.43
C LYS A 367 -9.71 28.79 18.53
N ARG A 368 -10.55 28.87 19.56
CA ARG A 368 -11.41 30.04 19.83
C ARG A 368 -10.62 31.21 20.41
N ALA A 369 -9.57 30.96 21.19
CA ALA A 369 -8.68 31.98 21.74
C ALA A 369 -7.78 32.58 20.65
N LEU A 370 -7.11 31.72 19.87
CA LEU A 370 -6.31 32.11 18.71
C LEU A 370 -7.16 32.80 17.64
N ALA A 371 -8.41 32.35 17.40
CA ALA A 371 -9.34 33.03 16.50
C ALA A 371 -9.92 34.33 17.09
N ARG A 372 -9.82 34.55 18.40
CA ARG A 372 -10.17 35.83 19.05
C ARG A 372 -9.02 36.83 18.98
N GLU A 373 -7.78 36.37 19.16
CA GLU A 373 -6.56 37.16 18.97
C GLU A 373 -6.36 37.54 17.50
N ALA A 374 -6.47 36.57 16.58
CA ALA A 374 -6.43 36.84 15.14
C ALA A 374 -7.57 37.75 14.68
N LYS A 375 -8.77 37.66 15.28
CA LYS A 375 -9.87 38.62 15.02
C LYS A 375 -9.63 40.01 15.60
N ALA A 376 -8.84 40.13 16.66
CA ALA A 376 -8.48 41.43 17.22
C ALA A 376 -7.47 42.14 16.33
N GLU A 377 -6.53 41.41 15.72
CA GLU A 377 -5.59 41.94 14.72
C GLU A 377 -6.25 42.19 13.35
N GLU A 378 -7.19 41.32 12.92
CA GLU A 378 -7.88 41.44 11.63
C GLU A 378 -9.01 42.51 11.64
N CYS A 379 -9.35 43.05 12.81
CA CYS A 379 -10.33 44.13 12.94
C CYS A 379 -9.81 45.48 12.39
N ASP A 380 -8.50 45.63 12.21
CA ASP A 380 -7.90 46.88 11.72
C ASP A 380 -7.66 46.91 10.20
N THR A 381 -7.91 45.80 9.49
CA THR A 381 -7.73 45.71 8.04
C THR A 381 -8.87 44.99 7.36
N LYS A 382 -10.04 45.63 7.29
CA LYS A 382 -11.11 45.24 6.34
C LYS A 382 -11.49 46.37 5.41
N LYS A 383 -10.85 46.44 4.23
CA LYS A 383 -11.49 46.87 2.98
C LYS A 383 -10.81 46.22 1.77
N ALA A 384 -11.36 45.09 1.32
CA ALA A 384 -11.48 44.74 -0.10
C ALA A 384 -12.39 43.51 -0.23
N LYS A 385 -13.62 43.72 -0.72
CA LYS A 385 -14.50 42.63 -1.17
C LYS A 385 -13.96 42.15 -2.52
N VAL A 386 -13.57 40.88 -2.59
CA VAL A 386 -13.48 40.16 -3.87
C VAL A 386 -14.73 39.30 -3.97
N SER A 387 -15.58 39.62 -4.93
CA SER A 387 -16.72 38.83 -5.35
C SER A 387 -16.25 37.54 -6.03
N VAL A 388 -16.71 36.39 -5.54
CA VAL A 388 -16.57 35.10 -6.22
C VAL A 388 -17.54 35.10 -7.42
N PRO A 389 -17.11 34.78 -8.65
CA PRO A 389 -18.03 34.64 -9.76
C PRO A 389 -18.87 33.38 -9.57
N VAL A 390 -20.18 33.51 -9.78
CA VAL A 390 -21.08 32.38 -9.97
C VAL A 390 -20.66 31.70 -11.28
N LEU A 391 -20.03 30.52 -11.20
CA LEU A 391 -19.77 29.68 -12.38
C LEU A 391 -21.11 29.22 -12.98
N ALA A 392 -21.27 29.37 -14.30
CA ALA A 392 -22.38 28.82 -15.06
C ALA A 392 -22.41 27.26 -14.93
N GLN A 393 -23.60 26.66 -14.97
CA GLN A 393 -23.91 25.23 -14.69
C GLN A 393 -23.36 24.20 -15.71
N ARG A 394 -22.20 24.44 -16.33
CA ARG A 394 -21.65 23.63 -17.41
C ARG A 394 -21.13 22.28 -16.90
N GLY A 395 -21.58 21.19 -17.52
CA GLY A 395 -21.14 19.83 -17.17
C GLY A 395 -21.87 19.18 -15.99
N ARG A 396 -22.92 19.81 -15.45
CA ARG A 396 -23.75 19.21 -14.40
C ARG A 396 -24.49 17.97 -14.93
N ILE A 397 -24.34 16.83 -14.27
CA ILE A 397 -25.06 15.60 -14.56
C ILE A 397 -26.51 15.74 -14.02
N PRO A 398 -27.54 15.55 -14.86
CA PRO A 398 -28.93 15.69 -14.46
C PRO A 398 -29.33 14.71 -13.35
N ARG A 399 -30.24 15.15 -12.48
CA ARG A 399 -31.00 14.27 -11.59
C ARG A 399 -32.15 13.61 -12.36
N GLY A 400 -32.60 12.44 -11.91
CA GLY A 400 -33.73 11.74 -12.53
C GLY A 400 -35.04 12.53 -12.50
N THR A 401 -35.12 13.57 -11.67
CA THR A 401 -36.25 14.51 -11.56
C THR A 401 -36.20 15.69 -12.54
N ASP A 402 -35.10 15.87 -13.28
CA ASP A 402 -34.85 17.09 -14.07
C ASP A 402 -35.57 17.11 -15.44
N GLY A 403 -36.64 16.32 -15.64
CA GLY A 403 -37.48 16.33 -16.84
C GLY A 403 -36.89 15.57 -18.05
N ALA A 404 -37.71 15.39 -19.09
CA ALA A 404 -37.48 14.49 -20.23
C ALA A 404 -36.47 14.98 -21.29
N GLU A 405 -35.57 15.93 -20.96
CA GLU A 405 -34.67 16.57 -21.92
C GLU A 405 -33.34 15.82 -22.14
N PHE A 406 -33.01 14.81 -21.31
CA PHE A 406 -31.72 14.10 -21.36
C PHE A 406 -31.88 12.60 -21.60
N ALA A 407 -31.05 12.02 -22.46
CA ALA A 407 -31.10 10.59 -22.76
C ALA A 407 -30.37 9.77 -21.67
N GLN A 408 -31.11 8.97 -20.91
CA GLN A 408 -30.53 8.02 -19.96
C GLN A 408 -30.35 6.63 -20.62
N TYR A 409 -29.11 6.19 -20.74
CA TYR A 409 -28.73 4.92 -21.37
C TYR A 409 -28.47 3.84 -20.32
N TYR A 410 -28.63 2.58 -20.74
CA TYR A 410 -28.01 1.46 -20.02
C TYR A 410 -26.49 1.46 -20.27
N ALA A 411 -25.71 0.88 -19.36
CA ALA A 411 -24.26 0.80 -19.44
C ALA A 411 -23.76 0.19 -20.76
N HIS A 412 -24.44 -0.86 -21.26
CA HIS A 412 -24.09 -1.47 -22.55
C HIS A 412 -24.41 -0.56 -23.75
N GLU A 413 -25.49 0.21 -23.68
CA GLU A 413 -25.86 1.22 -24.69
C GLU A 413 -24.90 2.41 -24.68
N ALA A 414 -24.41 2.80 -23.51
CA ALA A 414 -23.38 3.82 -23.39
C ALA A 414 -22.02 3.31 -23.87
N ALA A 415 -21.70 2.03 -23.64
CA ALA A 415 -20.47 1.42 -24.15
C ALA A 415 -20.42 1.40 -25.68
N THR A 416 -21.54 1.14 -26.36
CA THR A 416 -21.61 1.20 -27.84
C THR A 416 -21.57 2.62 -28.39
N ARG A 417 -22.00 3.61 -27.59
CA ARG A 417 -21.91 5.04 -27.93
C ARG A 417 -20.57 5.67 -27.56
N TRP A 418 -19.73 4.97 -26.80
CA TRP A 418 -18.41 5.47 -26.47
C TRP A 418 -17.62 5.71 -27.76
N PRO A 419 -16.98 6.87 -27.94
CA PRO A 419 -16.28 7.18 -29.17
C PRO A 419 -15.03 6.29 -29.31
N CYS A 420 -15.14 5.21 -30.08
CA CYS A 420 -14.10 4.19 -30.23
C CYS A 420 -12.83 4.69 -30.95
N THR A 421 -12.92 5.80 -31.66
CA THR A 421 -11.80 6.43 -32.39
C THR A 421 -11.28 7.68 -31.71
N ALA A 422 -11.84 8.05 -30.55
CA ALA A 422 -11.36 9.19 -29.79
C ALA A 422 -10.09 8.85 -29.02
N ASP A 423 -9.14 9.78 -29.04
CA ASP A 423 -8.03 9.75 -28.10
C ASP A 423 -8.55 10.03 -26.68
N ALA A 424 -7.96 9.38 -25.68
CA ALA A 424 -8.45 9.44 -24.31
C ALA A 424 -7.36 9.83 -23.30
N VAL A 425 -7.76 10.65 -22.33
CA VAL A 425 -6.95 11.02 -21.17
C VAL A 425 -7.57 10.37 -19.93
N SER A 426 -6.78 9.60 -19.18
CA SER A 426 -7.28 8.91 -17.99
C SER A 426 -6.50 9.25 -16.72
N LEU A 427 -7.25 9.39 -15.63
CA LEU A 427 -6.79 9.48 -14.24
C LEU A 427 -7.30 8.24 -13.52
N SER A 428 -6.40 7.38 -13.05
CA SER A 428 -6.79 6.16 -12.32
C SER A 428 -6.56 6.34 -10.82
N SER A 429 -7.61 6.12 -10.03
CA SER A 429 -7.55 6.05 -8.57
C SER A 429 -6.91 7.28 -7.91
N LEU A 430 -7.49 8.45 -8.14
CA LEU A 430 -7.21 9.66 -7.37
C LEU A 430 -7.75 9.48 -5.94
N HIS A 431 -6.84 9.38 -4.96
CA HIS A 431 -7.19 9.07 -3.58
C HIS A 431 -7.34 10.32 -2.73
N LEU A 432 -8.46 10.43 -2.01
CA LEU A 432 -8.72 11.48 -1.03
C LEU A 432 -9.67 11.00 0.07
N VAL A 433 -9.84 11.81 1.12
CA VAL A 433 -10.81 11.55 2.20
C VAL A 433 -11.97 12.51 2.02
N VAL A 434 -13.19 11.98 1.91
CA VAL A 434 -14.42 12.76 1.65
C VAL A 434 -15.51 12.44 2.66
N ARG A 435 -16.45 13.38 2.84
CA ARG A 435 -17.71 13.19 3.56
C ARG A 435 -18.81 12.88 2.55
N ALA A 436 -18.74 11.68 1.97
CA ALA A 436 -19.63 11.29 0.88
C ALA A 436 -20.00 9.80 0.94
N GLY A 437 -21.14 9.45 0.32
CA GLY A 437 -21.62 8.07 0.21
C GLY A 437 -22.11 7.49 1.53
N ARG A 438 -22.31 6.18 1.60
CA ARG A 438 -22.55 5.42 2.83
C ARG A 438 -21.29 4.63 3.17
N ASP A 439 -20.99 4.47 4.46
CA ASP A 439 -19.98 3.47 4.83
C ASP A 439 -20.60 2.07 4.84
N VAL A 440 -19.77 1.06 5.11
CA VAL A 440 -20.21 -0.35 5.16
C VAL A 440 -21.32 -0.65 6.19
N TRP A 441 -21.62 0.28 7.09
CA TRP A 441 -22.70 0.16 8.08
C TRP A 441 -23.91 1.05 7.73
N GLY A 442 -23.96 1.58 6.51
CA GLY A 442 -24.99 2.49 6.04
C GLY A 442 -24.90 3.91 6.62
N ARG A 443 -23.80 4.26 7.31
CA ARG A 443 -23.68 5.56 7.99
C ARG A 443 -23.30 6.68 7.02
N THR A 444 -23.86 7.85 7.26
CA THR A 444 -23.65 9.08 6.47
C THR A 444 -23.07 10.22 7.31
N ASP A 445 -22.29 9.91 8.34
CA ASP A 445 -21.72 10.89 9.28
C ASP A 445 -20.19 10.80 9.44
N ARG A 446 -19.53 9.84 8.79
CA ARG A 446 -18.08 9.57 8.93
C ARG A 446 -17.29 9.67 7.63
N ALA A 447 -16.35 10.60 7.58
CA ALA A 447 -15.46 10.72 6.43
C ALA A 447 -14.76 9.38 6.11
N GLN A 448 -14.70 9.04 4.82
CA GLN A 448 -14.17 7.77 4.32
C GLN A 448 -13.25 7.98 3.12
N PRO A 449 -12.33 7.04 2.83
CA PRO A 449 -11.49 7.14 1.64
C PRO A 449 -12.34 7.00 0.36
N LEU A 450 -12.04 7.84 -0.62
CA LEU A 450 -12.55 7.80 -1.98
C LEU A 450 -11.37 7.54 -2.92
N ALA A 451 -11.56 6.63 -3.88
CA ALA A 451 -10.70 6.41 -5.01
C ALA A 451 -11.49 6.78 -6.28
N LEU A 452 -11.22 7.95 -6.84
CA LEU A 452 -11.91 8.47 -8.02
C LEU A 452 -11.11 8.17 -9.28
N SER A 453 -11.72 7.53 -10.28
CA SER A 453 -11.10 7.40 -11.61
C SER A 453 -11.91 8.16 -12.65
N LEU A 454 -11.23 8.76 -13.62
CA LEU A 454 -11.84 9.55 -14.69
C LEU A 454 -11.16 9.24 -16.02
N THR A 455 -11.93 8.86 -17.03
CA THR A 455 -11.45 8.72 -18.42
C THR A 455 -12.21 9.71 -19.28
N VAL A 456 -11.50 10.58 -19.99
CA VAL A 456 -12.06 11.63 -20.85
C VAL A 456 -11.75 11.27 -22.30
N ALA A 457 -12.77 11.18 -23.14
CA ALA A 457 -12.61 11.04 -24.59
C ALA A 457 -12.64 12.44 -25.25
N SER A 458 -11.57 12.75 -25.98
CA SER A 458 -11.46 13.98 -26.76
C SER A 458 -12.26 13.88 -28.06
N ARG A 459 -12.86 15.00 -28.47
CA ARG A 459 -13.61 15.08 -29.75
C ARG A 459 -12.69 15.14 -30.97
N ALA A 460 -11.50 15.71 -30.81
CA ALA A 460 -10.46 15.75 -31.83
C ALA A 460 -9.27 14.87 -31.39
N GLY A 461 -8.55 14.30 -32.35
CA GLY A 461 -7.31 13.59 -32.08
C GLY A 461 -6.18 14.54 -31.69
N PHE A 462 -5.13 14.02 -31.05
CA PHE A 462 -4.00 14.80 -30.53
C PHE A 462 -3.02 15.31 -31.61
N ALA A 463 -3.36 15.19 -32.90
CA ALA A 463 -2.45 15.46 -34.01
C ALA A 463 -1.92 16.91 -34.02
N SER A 464 -2.74 17.89 -33.62
CA SER A 464 -2.32 19.29 -33.52
C SER A 464 -1.38 19.51 -32.32
N ALA A 465 -1.70 18.97 -31.13
CA ALA A 465 -0.83 19.01 -29.96
C ALA A 465 0.52 18.31 -30.18
N ALA A 466 0.54 17.23 -30.96
CA ALA A 466 1.74 16.47 -31.28
C ALA A 466 2.69 17.19 -32.25
N THR A 467 2.17 18.08 -33.09
CA THR A 467 2.98 18.79 -34.10
C THR A 467 3.84 19.88 -33.46
N ASP A 468 3.32 20.54 -32.42
CA ASP A 468 3.97 21.68 -31.76
C ASP A 468 4.64 21.33 -30.41
N ASP A 469 4.64 20.05 -30.01
CA ASP A 469 5.06 19.56 -28.68
C ASP A 469 4.48 20.41 -27.53
N ALA A 470 3.22 20.83 -27.70
CA ALA A 470 2.53 21.77 -26.83
C ALA A 470 1.07 21.35 -26.61
N LEU A 471 0.55 21.65 -25.42
CA LEU A 471 -0.86 21.44 -25.13
C LEU A 471 -1.69 22.48 -25.87
N ASP A 472 -2.62 22.03 -26.71
CA ASP A 472 -3.55 22.89 -27.44
C ASP A 472 -5.00 22.69 -26.98
N GLY A 473 -5.94 23.37 -27.63
CA GLY A 473 -7.36 23.28 -27.33
C GLY A 473 -8.03 21.94 -27.70
N GLY A 474 -7.31 20.99 -28.29
CA GLY A 474 -7.82 19.67 -28.68
C GLY A 474 -7.69 18.60 -27.60
N THR A 475 -6.99 18.90 -26.50
CA THR A 475 -6.71 17.93 -25.42
C THR A 475 -7.04 18.48 -24.04
N VAL A 476 -7.10 17.58 -23.04
CA VAL A 476 -7.29 17.94 -21.63
C VAL A 476 -6.02 17.57 -20.86
N HIS A 477 -5.37 18.57 -20.28
CA HIS A 477 -4.19 18.32 -19.47
C HIS A 477 -4.55 17.61 -18.16
N TYR A 478 -4.20 16.32 -18.06
CA TYR A 478 -4.49 15.48 -16.88
C TYR A 478 -3.97 16.08 -15.56
N GLY A 479 -2.86 16.83 -15.60
CA GLY A 479 -2.32 17.52 -14.42
C GLY A 479 -3.19 18.68 -13.94
N HIS A 480 -3.77 19.47 -14.84
CA HIS A 480 -4.71 20.53 -14.47
C HIS A 480 -6.04 19.93 -14.03
N LEU A 481 -6.50 18.90 -14.74
CA LEU A 481 -7.75 18.20 -14.46
C LEU A 481 -7.73 17.62 -13.05
N SER A 482 -6.66 16.90 -12.68
CA SER A 482 -6.53 16.33 -11.33
C SER A 482 -6.51 17.40 -10.23
N LYS A 483 -5.81 18.53 -10.43
CA LYS A 483 -5.79 19.65 -9.48
C LYS A 483 -7.17 20.29 -9.30
N ASN A 484 -7.88 20.53 -10.40
CA ASN A 484 -9.20 21.14 -10.38
C ASN A 484 -10.25 20.23 -9.75
N VAL A 485 -10.22 18.92 -10.06
CA VAL A 485 -11.08 17.92 -9.42
C VAL A 485 -10.81 17.85 -7.91
N LEU A 486 -9.54 17.81 -7.47
CA LEU A 486 -9.21 17.83 -6.04
C LEU A 486 -9.67 19.13 -5.37
N ALA A 487 -9.52 20.28 -6.01
CA ALA A 487 -9.97 21.56 -5.48
C ALA A 487 -11.50 21.60 -5.33
N ALA A 488 -12.24 21.10 -6.32
CA ALA A 488 -13.71 21.04 -6.32
C ALA A 488 -14.26 20.12 -5.22
N LEU A 489 -13.58 19.00 -4.92
CA LEU A 489 -13.99 18.08 -3.87
C LEU A 489 -13.53 18.54 -2.47
N ASN A 490 -12.37 19.19 -2.35
CA ASN A 490 -11.88 19.72 -1.07
C ASN A 490 -12.62 20.98 -0.62
N SER A 491 -12.99 21.88 -1.54
CA SER A 491 -13.75 23.09 -1.20
C SER A 491 -15.08 22.77 -0.53
N ALA A 492 -15.74 21.69 -0.95
CA ALA A 492 -16.94 21.13 -0.32
C ALA A 492 -16.73 20.83 1.17
N THR A 493 -15.57 20.25 1.51
CA THR A 493 -15.24 19.87 2.88
C THR A 493 -14.80 21.05 3.74
N ALA A 494 -14.43 22.17 3.10
CA ALA A 494 -13.94 23.37 3.76
C ALA A 494 -15.06 24.40 4.07
N THR A 495 -16.10 24.49 3.25
CA THR A 495 -17.14 25.53 3.38
C THR A 495 -18.45 25.07 4.04
N GLY A 496 -18.72 23.77 4.21
CA GLY A 496 -19.97 23.30 4.79
C GLY A 496 -19.85 21.95 5.47
N ASN A 497 -20.62 21.77 6.54
CA ASN A 497 -20.79 20.50 7.24
C ASN A 497 -21.60 19.47 6.42
N GLU A 498 -21.62 19.63 5.09
CA GLU A 498 -22.53 18.99 4.14
C GLU A 498 -22.02 17.59 3.76
N TRP A 499 -22.95 16.64 3.68
CA TRP A 499 -22.68 15.26 3.27
C TRP A 499 -23.05 15.09 1.80
N LEU A 500 -22.11 14.63 0.98
CA LEU A 500 -22.29 14.50 -0.46
C LEU A 500 -22.82 13.11 -0.82
N SER A 501 -23.74 13.03 -1.78
CA SER A 501 -24.05 11.77 -2.45
C SER A 501 -22.96 11.39 -3.46
N GLY A 502 -22.94 10.14 -3.92
CA GLY A 502 -22.12 9.73 -5.06
C GLY A 502 -22.35 10.61 -6.30
N LEU A 503 -23.60 11.04 -6.54
CA LEU A 503 -23.95 11.94 -7.64
C LEU A 503 -23.33 13.33 -7.45
N ASP A 504 -23.30 13.87 -6.23
CA ASP A 504 -22.68 15.19 -5.99
C ASP A 504 -21.16 15.14 -6.21
N VAL A 505 -20.52 14.02 -5.89
CA VAL A 505 -19.09 13.78 -6.20
C VAL A 505 -18.88 13.72 -7.71
N ALA A 506 -19.72 12.99 -8.44
CA ALA A 506 -19.66 12.89 -9.90
C ALA A 506 -19.91 14.26 -10.57
N ASN A 507 -20.89 15.03 -10.10
CA ASN A 507 -21.21 16.38 -10.57
C ASN A 507 -20.03 17.33 -10.43
N ARG A 508 -19.46 17.44 -9.22
CA ARG A 508 -18.29 18.29 -8.96
C ARG A 508 -17.09 17.89 -9.82
N THR A 509 -16.92 16.59 -10.07
CA THR A 509 -15.85 16.08 -10.94
C THR A 509 -16.11 16.44 -12.40
N SER A 510 -17.35 16.32 -12.87
CA SER A 510 -17.78 16.65 -14.22
C SER A 510 -17.68 18.16 -14.50
N GLU A 511 -18.13 19.00 -13.58
CA GLU A 511 -17.99 20.46 -13.65
C GLU A 511 -16.51 20.87 -13.66
N ALA A 512 -15.68 20.26 -12.81
CA ALA A 512 -14.24 20.50 -12.81
C ALA A 512 -13.56 20.05 -14.12
N LEU A 513 -14.04 18.97 -14.75
CA LEU A 513 -13.60 18.57 -16.08
C LEU A 513 -13.93 19.64 -17.11
N MET A 514 -15.18 20.09 -17.17
CA MET A 514 -15.60 21.11 -18.14
C MET A 514 -14.97 22.49 -17.90
N ALA A 515 -14.58 22.80 -16.66
CA ALA A 515 -13.80 23.99 -16.34
C ALA A 515 -12.31 23.87 -16.74
N THR A 516 -11.80 22.64 -16.90
CA THR A 516 -10.41 22.39 -17.29
C THR A 516 -10.23 22.25 -18.80
N ALA A 517 -11.23 21.69 -19.48
CA ALA A 517 -11.18 21.46 -20.91
C ALA A 517 -11.46 22.74 -21.71
N ALA A 518 -10.83 22.86 -22.88
CA ALA A 518 -11.22 23.87 -23.85
C ALA A 518 -12.66 23.64 -24.36
N GLU A 519 -13.30 24.69 -24.82
CA GLU A 519 -14.67 24.63 -25.34
C GLU A 519 -14.79 23.64 -26.50
N GLY A 520 -15.70 22.67 -26.37
CA GLY A 520 -15.94 21.62 -27.37
C GLY A 520 -14.91 20.48 -27.43
N ALA A 521 -13.87 20.50 -26.58
CA ALA A 521 -12.81 19.50 -26.59
C ALA A 521 -13.26 18.11 -26.09
N VAL A 522 -14.25 18.05 -25.20
CA VAL A 522 -14.72 16.80 -24.58
C VAL A 522 -15.93 16.26 -25.34
N GLU A 523 -15.87 14.98 -25.70
CA GLU A 523 -16.99 14.26 -26.29
C GLU A 523 -17.73 13.41 -25.25
N ALA A 524 -16.99 12.64 -24.45
CA ALA A 524 -17.54 11.80 -23.39
C ALA A 524 -16.58 11.68 -22.22
N ALA A 525 -17.10 11.31 -21.05
CA ALA A 525 -16.30 11.01 -19.87
C ALA A 525 -16.86 9.82 -19.09
N ARG A 526 -15.99 8.98 -18.55
CA ARG A 526 -16.34 7.92 -17.58
C ARG A 526 -15.78 8.29 -16.21
N LEU A 527 -16.63 8.32 -15.20
CA LEU A 527 -16.34 8.72 -13.83
C LEU A 527 -16.62 7.53 -12.90
N ASP A 528 -15.58 6.95 -12.28
CA ASP A 528 -15.72 5.86 -11.29
C ASP A 528 -15.50 6.43 -9.88
N VAL A 529 -16.58 6.54 -9.11
CA VAL A 529 -16.58 6.98 -7.71
C VAL A 529 -16.56 5.74 -6.81
N CYS A 530 -15.35 5.28 -6.43
CA CYS A 530 -15.18 4.08 -5.61
C CYS A 530 -14.92 4.44 -4.13
N PHE A 531 -15.67 3.84 -3.22
CA PHE A 531 -15.43 3.89 -1.78
C PHE A 531 -14.82 2.55 -1.31
N PRO A 532 -13.49 2.44 -1.11
CA PRO A 532 -12.86 1.17 -0.73
C PRO A 532 -13.26 0.64 0.64
N LYS A 533 -13.94 1.46 1.46
CA LYS A 533 -14.43 1.11 2.80
C LYS A 533 -15.94 1.02 2.90
N ALA A 534 -16.64 1.07 1.77
CA ALA A 534 -18.07 0.81 1.68
C ALA A 534 -18.41 -0.69 1.64
N SER A 535 -17.41 -1.57 1.43
CA SER A 535 -17.61 -3.02 1.37
C SER A 535 -16.92 -3.73 2.55
N THR A 536 -17.57 -4.77 3.10
CA THR A 536 -17.05 -5.55 4.24
C THR A 536 -15.95 -6.51 3.83
N LEU A 537 -16.21 -7.25 2.74
CA LEU A 537 -15.43 -8.38 2.27
C LEU A 537 -15.00 -8.22 0.81
N GLY A 538 -15.37 -7.10 0.17
CA GLY A 538 -15.02 -6.76 -1.20
C GLY A 538 -13.85 -5.79 -1.34
N THR A 539 -13.52 -5.51 -2.59
CA THR A 539 -12.45 -4.58 -2.98
C THR A 539 -12.90 -3.11 -2.97
N GLY A 540 -14.21 -2.87 -2.94
CA GLY A 540 -14.83 -1.56 -2.87
C GLY A 540 -16.25 -1.59 -3.43
N ALA A 541 -17.03 -0.56 -3.11
CA ALA A 541 -18.34 -0.33 -3.67
C ALA A 541 -18.48 1.14 -4.07
N GLY A 542 -19.37 1.45 -4.99
CA GLY A 542 -19.44 2.79 -5.56
C GLY A 542 -20.36 2.87 -6.75
N VAL A 543 -20.17 3.91 -7.55
CA VAL A 543 -20.99 4.18 -8.72
C VAL A 543 -20.11 4.67 -9.86
N GLU A 544 -20.38 4.15 -11.05
CA GLU A 544 -19.77 4.60 -12.29
C GLU A 544 -20.78 5.41 -13.11
N TRP A 545 -20.34 6.54 -13.67
CA TRP A 545 -21.07 7.31 -14.68
C TRP A 545 -20.34 7.27 -16.01
N THR A 546 -21.09 7.19 -17.10
CA THR A 546 -20.63 7.56 -18.44
C THR A 546 -21.47 8.75 -18.89
N VAL A 547 -20.84 9.85 -19.27
CA VAL A 547 -21.49 11.14 -19.58
C VAL A 547 -21.10 11.57 -20.99
N PHE A 548 -22.06 12.06 -21.77
CA PHE A 548 -21.88 12.55 -23.13
C PHE A 548 -22.16 14.05 -23.18
N TYR A 549 -21.33 14.81 -23.91
CA TYR A 549 -21.39 16.26 -23.92
C TYR A 549 -21.70 16.84 -25.30
N ALA A 550 -22.48 17.92 -25.33
CA ALA A 550 -22.77 18.69 -26.54
C ALA A 550 -21.50 19.39 -27.09
N PRO A 551 -21.28 19.41 -28.42
CA PRO A 551 -20.08 20.02 -29.01
C PRO A 551 -19.91 21.51 -28.73
N ALA A 552 -20.99 22.30 -28.75
CA ALA A 552 -20.91 23.75 -28.62
C ALA A 552 -20.95 24.20 -27.14
N THR A 553 -21.92 23.72 -26.38
CA THR A 553 -22.17 24.23 -25.02
C THR A 553 -21.41 23.45 -23.96
N GLY A 554 -20.99 22.21 -24.22
CA GLY A 554 -20.45 21.32 -23.19
C GLY A 554 -21.48 20.88 -22.15
N ASP A 555 -22.77 21.05 -22.47
CA ASP A 555 -23.86 20.53 -21.63
C ASP A 555 -23.96 19.02 -21.77
N VAL A 556 -24.45 18.36 -20.72
CA VAL A 556 -24.71 16.93 -20.75
C VAL A 556 -25.90 16.66 -21.66
N VAL A 557 -25.73 15.81 -22.68
CA VAL A 557 -26.82 15.40 -23.61
C VAL A 557 -27.34 14.00 -23.31
N GLY A 558 -26.56 13.21 -22.59
CA GLY A 558 -26.99 11.90 -22.13
C GLY A 558 -25.98 11.29 -21.16
N PHE A 559 -26.42 10.29 -20.43
CA PHE A 559 -25.58 9.60 -19.45
C PHE A 559 -26.04 8.17 -19.19
N ALA A 560 -25.13 7.33 -18.70
CA ALA A 560 -25.43 6.07 -18.04
C ALA A 560 -24.85 6.12 -16.63
N ARG A 561 -25.47 5.37 -15.71
CA ARG A 561 -25.00 5.26 -14.32
C ARG A 561 -25.21 3.85 -13.79
N GLN A 562 -24.24 3.36 -13.05
CA GLN A 562 -24.23 1.99 -12.56
C GLN A 562 -23.66 1.94 -11.15
N LEU A 563 -24.50 1.58 -10.18
CA LEU A 563 -24.06 1.22 -8.83
C LEU A 563 -23.35 -0.13 -8.89
N TYR A 564 -22.29 -0.30 -8.11
CA TYR A 564 -21.59 -1.58 -8.06
C TYR A 564 -21.06 -1.93 -6.66
N VAL A 565 -20.85 -3.23 -6.47
CA VAL A 565 -20.08 -3.83 -5.38
C VAL A 565 -19.09 -4.82 -6.00
N LYS A 566 -17.79 -4.66 -5.77
CA LYS A 566 -16.74 -5.41 -6.49
C LYS A 566 -16.06 -6.48 -5.63
N ALA A 567 -16.04 -7.71 -6.14
CA ALA A 567 -15.26 -8.85 -5.66
C ALA A 567 -15.41 -9.15 -4.16
N VAL A 568 -16.65 -9.23 -3.69
CA VAL A 568 -16.96 -9.63 -2.31
C VAL A 568 -16.62 -11.09 -2.12
N SER A 569 -15.72 -11.37 -1.18
CA SER A 569 -15.23 -12.72 -0.91
C SER A 569 -16.16 -13.45 0.07
N ILE A 570 -16.89 -14.45 -0.44
CA ILE A 570 -17.91 -15.19 0.31
C ILE A 570 -17.53 -16.68 0.35
N PRO A 571 -17.34 -17.28 1.54
CA PRO A 571 -17.18 -18.73 1.67
C PRO A 571 -18.51 -19.45 1.38
N THR A 572 -18.54 -20.24 0.31
CA THR A 572 -19.76 -20.90 -0.19
C THR A 572 -19.50 -22.38 -0.41
N LEU A 573 -20.48 -23.23 -0.08
CA LEU A 573 -20.43 -24.65 -0.42
C LEU A 573 -20.97 -24.83 -1.85
N ILE A 574 -20.08 -25.00 -2.83
CA ILE A 574 -20.47 -25.00 -4.25
C ILE A 574 -19.57 -25.88 -5.12
N GLY A 575 -20.19 -26.69 -5.97
CA GLY A 575 -19.53 -27.60 -6.90
C GLY A 575 -20.40 -28.81 -7.23
N VAL A 576 -20.17 -29.39 -8.40
CA VAL A 576 -20.90 -30.56 -8.92
C VAL A 576 -20.27 -31.85 -8.40
N ASN A 577 -18.96 -31.82 -8.10
CA ASN A 577 -18.26 -33.01 -7.62
C ASN A 577 -18.45 -33.19 -6.10
N SER A 578 -18.61 -34.43 -5.66
CA SER A 578 -18.86 -34.77 -4.25
C SER A 578 -17.77 -34.27 -3.30
N ASN A 579 -16.51 -34.21 -3.74
CA ASN A 579 -15.40 -33.64 -2.96
C ASN A 579 -15.53 -32.12 -2.75
N GLU A 580 -16.06 -31.38 -3.72
CA GLU A 580 -16.32 -29.93 -3.63
C GLU A 580 -17.43 -29.60 -2.62
N ARG A 581 -18.25 -30.60 -2.27
CA ARG A 581 -19.33 -30.52 -1.27
C ARG A 581 -18.86 -30.79 0.16
N THR A 582 -17.58 -31.02 0.38
CA THR A 582 -17.04 -31.33 1.72
C THR A 582 -16.54 -30.10 2.47
N LYS A 583 -16.20 -29.01 1.76
CA LYS A 583 -15.60 -27.79 2.33
C LYS A 583 -16.07 -26.56 1.58
N LYS A 584 -16.34 -25.47 2.30
CA LYS A 584 -16.62 -24.16 1.70
C LYS A 584 -15.40 -23.68 0.90
N GLN A 585 -15.67 -23.15 -0.28
CA GLN A 585 -14.69 -22.54 -1.20
C GLN A 585 -14.96 -21.04 -1.27
N MET A 586 -13.95 -20.24 -1.62
CA MET A 586 -14.14 -18.80 -1.76
C MET A 586 -14.75 -18.51 -3.13
N CYS A 587 -15.90 -17.85 -3.13
CA CYS A 587 -16.49 -17.22 -4.31
C CYS A 587 -16.27 -15.71 -4.24
N LEU A 588 -15.87 -15.09 -5.34
CA LEU A 588 -15.80 -13.64 -5.47
C LEU A 588 -17.03 -13.18 -6.25
N VAL A 589 -17.89 -12.41 -5.61
CA VAL A 589 -19.15 -11.95 -6.22
C VAL A 589 -19.08 -10.46 -6.48
N SER A 590 -19.39 -10.06 -7.71
CA SER A 590 -19.48 -8.66 -8.12
C SER A 590 -20.84 -8.37 -8.73
N VAL A 591 -21.47 -7.29 -8.28
CA VAL A 591 -22.81 -6.86 -8.69
C VAL A 591 -22.73 -5.48 -9.29
N TRP A 592 -23.49 -5.27 -10.36
CA TRP A 592 -23.73 -3.97 -10.96
C TRP A 592 -25.23 -3.77 -11.22
N VAL A 593 -25.79 -2.66 -10.74
CA VAL A 593 -27.18 -2.24 -10.95
C VAL A 593 -27.19 -1.00 -11.83
N ASP A 594 -27.69 -1.15 -13.04
CA ASP A 594 -27.70 -0.13 -14.08
C ASP A 594 -28.97 0.72 -14.03
N LYS A 595 -28.89 2.00 -14.40
CA LYS A 595 -29.98 2.99 -14.22
C LYS A 595 -30.52 3.08 -12.79
N VAL A 596 -29.65 2.82 -11.81
CA VAL A 596 -30.01 2.91 -10.39
C VAL A 596 -30.71 4.25 -10.07
N SER A 597 -31.74 4.30 -9.24
CA SER A 597 -32.46 5.55 -8.93
C SER A 597 -31.58 6.55 -8.15
N ASP A 598 -31.95 7.83 -8.16
CA ASP A 598 -31.22 8.87 -7.40
C ASP A 598 -31.23 8.59 -5.89
N ALA A 599 -32.34 8.04 -5.38
CA ALA A 599 -32.49 7.69 -3.98
C ALA A 599 -31.63 6.48 -3.57
N ALA A 600 -31.38 5.57 -4.51
CA ALA A 600 -30.66 4.32 -4.28
C ALA A 600 -29.17 4.38 -4.70
N ILE A 601 -28.69 5.54 -5.17
CA ILE A 601 -27.35 5.71 -5.76
C ILE A 601 -26.21 5.30 -4.82
N ASP A 602 -26.38 5.49 -3.51
CA ASP A 602 -25.40 5.13 -2.48
C ASP A 602 -25.79 3.88 -1.67
N ALA A 603 -26.83 3.14 -2.08
CA ALA A 603 -27.38 2.00 -1.34
C ALA A 603 -26.62 0.67 -1.62
N TYR A 604 -25.31 0.75 -1.87
CA TYR A 604 -24.47 -0.41 -2.15
C TYR A 604 -24.27 -1.32 -0.92
N ASP A 605 -24.39 -0.76 0.28
CA ASP A 605 -24.41 -1.50 1.55
C ASP A 605 -25.60 -2.47 1.59
N VAL A 606 -26.77 -2.00 1.16
CA VAL A 606 -27.99 -2.81 1.08
C VAL A 606 -27.85 -3.91 0.03
N VAL A 607 -27.29 -3.59 -1.14
CA VAL A 607 -27.01 -4.57 -2.20
C VAL A 607 -26.03 -5.64 -1.73
N GLU A 608 -24.96 -5.26 -1.04
CA GLU A 608 -23.99 -6.20 -0.48
C GLU A 608 -24.63 -7.11 0.57
N ASP A 609 -25.44 -6.56 1.47
CA ASP A 609 -26.16 -7.31 2.51
C ASP A 609 -27.11 -8.37 1.94
N ILE A 610 -27.89 -8.00 0.92
CA ILE A 610 -28.82 -8.92 0.25
C ILE A 610 -28.03 -10.04 -0.43
N MET A 611 -26.96 -9.69 -1.15
CA MET A 611 -26.10 -10.63 -1.83
C MET A 611 -25.42 -11.59 -0.85
N LEU A 612 -24.83 -11.09 0.24
CA LEU A 612 -24.18 -11.89 1.28
C LEU A 612 -25.14 -12.91 1.87
N LYS A 613 -26.32 -12.47 2.31
CA LYS A 613 -27.36 -13.34 2.88
C LYS A 613 -27.84 -14.41 1.89
N THR A 614 -27.91 -14.05 0.62
CA THR A 614 -28.32 -14.99 -0.44
C THR A 614 -27.25 -16.03 -0.69
N VAL A 615 -25.97 -15.66 -0.77
CA VAL A 615 -24.88 -16.59 -1.11
C VAL A 615 -24.46 -17.46 0.08
N GLU A 616 -24.44 -16.92 1.30
CA GLU A 616 -23.96 -17.64 2.49
C GLU A 616 -24.82 -18.85 2.84
N ASN A 617 -26.14 -18.76 2.61
CA ASN A 617 -27.12 -19.78 2.97
C ASN A 617 -27.38 -20.80 1.84
N THR A 618 -26.48 -20.92 0.86
CA THR A 618 -26.71 -21.77 -0.32
C THR A 618 -25.81 -22.98 -0.41
N ASP A 619 -26.40 -24.02 -0.99
CA ASP A 619 -25.81 -25.33 -1.24
C ASP A 619 -25.94 -25.69 -2.74
N PHE A 620 -25.90 -24.70 -3.64
CA PHE A 620 -26.02 -24.94 -5.08
C PHE A 620 -24.83 -25.74 -5.63
N GLU A 621 -25.08 -26.56 -6.66
CA GLU A 621 -24.03 -27.33 -7.33
C GLU A 621 -23.27 -26.47 -8.35
N THR A 622 -23.96 -25.57 -9.04
CA THR A 622 -23.42 -24.78 -10.15
C THR A 622 -23.41 -23.29 -9.84
N LEU A 623 -22.47 -22.56 -10.45
CA LEU A 623 -22.42 -21.09 -10.31
C LEU A 623 -23.65 -20.45 -10.96
N GLU A 624 -24.15 -21.03 -12.05
CA GLU A 624 -25.28 -20.55 -12.84
C GLU A 624 -26.56 -20.50 -12.01
N ALA A 625 -26.84 -21.57 -11.26
CA ALA A 625 -28.01 -21.62 -10.38
C ALA A 625 -27.89 -20.62 -9.23
N LEU A 626 -26.68 -20.48 -8.66
CA LEU A 626 -26.41 -19.47 -7.63
C LEU A 626 -26.60 -18.05 -8.18
N ALA A 627 -26.10 -17.78 -9.39
CA ALA A 627 -26.21 -16.48 -10.03
C ALA A 627 -27.67 -16.10 -10.30
N GLU A 628 -28.48 -17.02 -10.79
CA GLU A 628 -29.93 -16.80 -10.95
C GLU A 628 -30.62 -16.52 -9.62
N LYS A 629 -30.30 -17.28 -8.57
CA LYS A 629 -30.90 -17.06 -7.24
C LYS A 629 -30.55 -15.67 -6.70
N VAL A 630 -29.29 -15.26 -6.80
CA VAL A 630 -28.83 -13.92 -6.39
C VAL A 630 -29.54 -12.84 -7.22
N ALA A 631 -29.69 -13.04 -8.53
CA ALA A 631 -30.41 -12.12 -9.39
C ALA A 631 -31.87 -11.97 -8.97
N HIS A 632 -32.62 -13.07 -8.82
CA HIS A 632 -34.01 -13.03 -8.36
C HIS A 632 -34.17 -12.32 -7.02
N THR A 633 -33.30 -12.61 -6.05
CA THR A 633 -33.39 -11.99 -4.73
C THR A 633 -33.07 -10.50 -4.77
N LEU A 634 -32.07 -10.06 -5.54
CA LEU A 634 -31.80 -8.63 -5.73
C LEU A 634 -32.94 -7.91 -6.47
N PHE A 635 -33.57 -8.58 -7.44
CA PHE A 635 -34.71 -8.00 -8.15
C PHE A 635 -35.91 -7.79 -7.22
N ASP A 636 -36.24 -8.79 -6.42
CA ASP A 636 -37.40 -8.74 -5.51
C ASP A 636 -37.17 -7.83 -4.30
N SER A 637 -35.98 -7.88 -3.70
CA SER A 637 -35.69 -7.18 -2.43
C SER A 637 -35.09 -5.78 -2.57
N PHE A 638 -34.61 -5.39 -3.76
CA PHE A 638 -33.99 -4.08 -3.98
C PHE A 638 -34.48 -3.40 -5.25
N ILE A 639 -34.31 -4.01 -6.42
CA ILE A 639 -34.58 -3.32 -7.70
C ILE A 639 -36.05 -2.95 -7.84
N LYS A 640 -36.97 -3.86 -7.53
CA LYS A 640 -38.42 -3.62 -7.63
C LYS A 640 -38.89 -2.43 -6.81
N THR A 641 -38.30 -2.19 -5.63
CA THR A 641 -38.73 -1.18 -4.67
C THR A 641 -37.95 0.13 -4.79
N GLU A 642 -36.63 0.05 -4.86
CA GLU A 642 -35.73 1.21 -4.77
C GLU A 642 -35.32 1.73 -6.15
N SER A 643 -35.46 0.92 -7.21
CA SER A 643 -34.84 1.21 -8.50
C SER A 643 -35.54 0.57 -9.71
N SER A 644 -36.87 0.64 -9.75
CA SER A 644 -37.66 0.00 -10.81
C SER A 644 -37.19 0.45 -12.21
N GLY A 645 -37.07 -0.51 -13.13
CA GLY A 645 -36.51 -0.32 -14.47
C GLY A 645 -34.99 -0.53 -14.58
N SER A 646 -34.31 -0.84 -13.47
CA SER A 646 -32.88 -1.15 -13.49
C SER A 646 -32.58 -2.56 -14.01
N ASN A 647 -31.45 -2.70 -14.70
CA ASN A 647 -30.92 -3.99 -15.12
C ASN A 647 -29.79 -4.43 -14.18
N LEU A 648 -29.62 -5.74 -14.04
CA LEU A 648 -28.60 -6.35 -13.19
C LEU A 648 -27.54 -7.04 -14.05
N ARG A 649 -26.27 -6.75 -13.75
CA ARG A 649 -25.13 -7.57 -14.15
C ARG A 649 -24.51 -8.19 -12.91
N LEU A 650 -24.25 -9.49 -12.96
CA LEU A 650 -23.68 -10.26 -11.86
C LEU A 650 -22.54 -11.12 -12.39
N ARG A 651 -21.40 -11.08 -11.70
CA ARG A 651 -20.24 -11.92 -11.99
C ARG A 651 -19.85 -12.71 -10.75
N ILE A 652 -19.71 -14.02 -10.88
CA ILE A 652 -19.28 -14.91 -9.80
C ILE A 652 -18.02 -15.64 -10.26
N GLU A 653 -16.93 -15.43 -9.53
CA GLU A 653 -15.64 -16.08 -9.77
C GLU A 653 -15.37 -17.13 -8.70
N LYS A 654 -14.79 -18.27 -9.09
CA LYS A 654 -14.40 -19.36 -8.19
C LYS A 654 -12.90 -19.64 -8.36
N PRO A 655 -12.01 -18.85 -7.73
CA PRO A 655 -10.57 -18.88 -8.00
C PRO A 655 -9.92 -20.27 -7.91
N THR A 656 -10.46 -21.15 -7.06
CA THR A 656 -9.91 -22.49 -6.82
C THR A 656 -10.48 -23.57 -7.75
N ALA A 657 -11.44 -23.25 -8.62
CA ALA A 657 -12.12 -24.27 -9.44
C ALA A 657 -11.23 -24.87 -10.53
N VAL A 658 -10.36 -24.06 -11.13
CA VAL A 658 -9.53 -24.47 -12.27
C VAL A 658 -8.07 -24.15 -11.94
N PRO A 659 -7.21 -25.17 -11.70
CA PRO A 659 -5.84 -24.95 -11.23
C PRO A 659 -4.95 -24.06 -12.10
N LEU A 660 -5.25 -23.98 -13.41
CA LEU A 660 -4.49 -23.20 -14.39
C LEU A 660 -5.14 -21.86 -14.76
N ALA A 661 -6.26 -21.50 -14.13
CA ALA A 661 -6.92 -20.22 -14.36
C ALA A 661 -7.01 -19.44 -13.05
N ASP A 662 -6.57 -18.18 -13.07
CA ASP A 662 -6.53 -17.36 -11.86
C ASP A 662 -7.94 -17.09 -11.30
N PHE A 663 -8.93 -16.89 -12.19
CA PHE A 663 -10.32 -16.52 -11.83
C PHE A 663 -11.33 -17.08 -12.83
N PRO A 664 -11.58 -18.41 -12.87
CA PRO A 664 -12.68 -18.94 -13.68
C PRO A 664 -14.00 -18.36 -13.13
N ALA A 665 -14.85 -17.89 -14.04
CA ALA A 665 -16.01 -17.08 -13.69
C ALA A 665 -17.18 -17.32 -14.64
N ILE A 666 -18.38 -17.05 -14.14
CA ILE A 666 -19.56 -16.82 -14.96
C ILE A 666 -20.01 -15.36 -14.82
N GLU A 667 -20.67 -14.87 -15.84
CA GLU A 667 -21.28 -13.54 -15.84
C GLU A 667 -22.67 -13.61 -16.46
N ILE A 668 -23.66 -13.04 -15.78
CA ILE A 668 -25.04 -12.97 -16.27
C ILE A 668 -25.53 -11.53 -16.32
N TYR A 669 -26.45 -11.29 -17.26
CA TYR A 669 -27.18 -10.04 -17.43
C TYR A 669 -28.66 -10.35 -17.37
N ARG A 670 -29.40 -9.63 -16.52
CA ARG A 670 -30.83 -9.86 -16.31
C ARG A 670 -31.57 -8.54 -16.34
N THR A 671 -32.68 -8.51 -17.08
CA THR A 671 -33.65 -7.41 -17.05
C THR A 671 -34.77 -7.72 -16.06
N GLN A 672 -35.46 -6.68 -15.62
CA GLN A 672 -36.61 -6.84 -14.72
C GLN A 672 -37.70 -7.74 -15.33
N ALA A 673 -37.96 -7.62 -16.63
CA ALA A 673 -38.92 -8.46 -17.34
C ALA A 673 -38.53 -9.95 -17.34
N GLN A 674 -37.24 -10.25 -17.55
CA GLN A 674 -36.74 -11.62 -17.57
C GLN A 674 -36.86 -12.33 -16.20
N VAL A 675 -36.76 -11.58 -15.10
CA VAL A 675 -36.67 -12.15 -13.74
C VAL A 675 -38.00 -12.10 -12.99
N LEU A 676 -38.79 -11.04 -13.16
CA LEU A 676 -40.06 -10.86 -12.44
C LEU A 676 -41.30 -11.23 -13.27
N GLY A 677 -41.14 -11.58 -14.55
CA GLY A 677 -42.24 -12.02 -15.42
C GLY A 677 -43.28 -10.92 -15.65
N ALA A 678 -42.84 -9.76 -16.13
CA ALA A 678 -43.73 -8.70 -16.60
C ALA A 678 -44.19 -8.96 -18.04
#